data_AF-A0A1I7RJ20-F1
#
_entry.id   AF-A0A1I7RJ20-F1
#
_cell.length_a   1.000
_cell.length_b   1.000
_cell.length_c   1.000
_cell.angle_alpha   90.00
_cell.angle_beta   90.00
_cell.angle_gamma   90.00
#
_symmetry.space_group_name_H-M   'P 1'
#
loop_
_entity.id
_entity.type
_entity.pdbx_description
1 polymer ?
#
loop_
_entity_poly.entity_id
_entity_poly.type
_entity_poly.pdbx_seq_one_letter_code
_entity_poly.pdbx_strand_id
1 'polypeptide(L)'
;MRFKNLLLVPNPYLLFQTSISTLFFYSVLSNVPDCQELPHSDFLEAQYLDRACRHRSMWLKERGDSNGDINGKLTDNQLKYFRQLQRDPALDQEKRQQLARLASKTHAMPAAFRRREARRVPFNRGTKSIRKEIRMLSDQEKTDLFRAMNQLKHKYIDNTSIWDLHTLVHYPDSAPGAHWGPAFLPWHREFLRQFEQALREQVPGVSLPFWDSTLDEGLPDPSDSILWTEELLGNGNGYVKTGPFKDWDTNVLMPLSPVPVKKLYRSTGGRPQDRLLSPNDVDWITSRRNYSDLTFCHDKTFESMHGLSHVWVGGFMFVIRVSPNDPAFYMHHSFVDNMWEQMRQNHQTRTQREHEWAKKICDSKHSYTGQMKPFSLQNKDGLSNDYTDFWYEYQPTRHCTREQPYCDSKYYFCDESSWKCRSKVQLGGNCTGFAGTGICFNSVCIQNTCRLPATDGNGFERRERRPSGVVWAKTLMLTDGDEPLVSPIAHITLLDESGGTETTVFQERALQYPEMPGIMYLPLPHPREGVAYNVSLDARDHYGRYCQSYCYNATIDKHQVCQPKLTIKNRFEKDASNISYTHSFNSRRFLDLDLSVHPAEWKIAPPYMVFACHRKVPNADTIKALADSVKPPPETTEYVWFRVNVLKKSGGSINLDDAEIEVQDMDDPSDVWISSIRRARSAYDQSVMFVRARNPMIFRKGVSVQISIRSENKRVMCEAKCNVGAERQIDNCPSTVFLHERPNKSEEKVFAADPTFLQLLGWKMAGHPADWSLRMAYLSFYC
;
A
#
# COMPACT_ATOMS: atom_id res chain seq x y z
N MET A 1 58.64 -6.33 32.80
CA MET A 1 57.77 -5.74 31.75
C MET A 1 56.32 -6.17 32.03
N ARG A 2 55.30 -5.44 31.53
CA ARG A 2 53.93 -5.49 32.11
C ARG A 2 53.11 -6.75 31.79
N PHE A 3 52.18 -7.06 32.70
CA PHE A 3 51.20 -8.16 32.68
C PHE A 3 50.00 -7.80 31.75
N LYS A 4 49.21 -8.69 31.12
CA LYS A 4 48.56 -10.00 31.42
C LYS A 4 47.05 -9.84 31.75
N ASN A 5 46.20 -10.26 30.81
CA ASN A 5 44.83 -10.82 30.90
C ASN A 5 43.61 -10.09 31.54
N LEU A 6 42.55 -9.97 30.73
CA LEU A 6 41.11 -10.31 30.99
C LEU A 6 40.34 -9.70 32.20
N LEU A 7 39.31 -8.85 31.95
CA LEU A 7 37.87 -9.24 31.91
C LEU A 7 36.88 -8.05 31.78
N LEU A 8 35.64 -8.37 31.33
CA LEU A 8 34.35 -7.64 31.47
C LEU A 8 34.04 -6.38 30.62
N VAL A 9 32.73 -6.08 30.59
CA VAL A 9 31.94 -5.25 29.64
C VAL A 9 31.23 -4.14 30.46
N PRO A 10 31.17 -2.86 30.01
CA PRO A 10 29.98 -2.40 29.27
C PRO A 10 30.17 -1.30 28.18
N ASN A 11 29.09 -1.19 27.38
CA ASN A 11 28.67 -0.10 26.48
C ASN A 11 28.59 1.28 27.22
N PRO A 12 28.41 2.47 26.58
CA PRO A 12 28.22 2.78 25.15
C PRO A 12 29.01 4.01 24.60
N TYR A 13 28.60 4.48 23.40
CA TYR A 13 28.90 5.76 22.70
C TYR A 13 30.06 5.83 21.70
N LEU A 14 29.81 6.64 20.65
CA LEU A 14 30.74 7.25 19.69
C LEU A 14 31.57 6.32 18.77
N LEU A 15 30.96 5.93 17.65
CA LEU A 15 31.41 6.37 16.32
C LEU A 15 30.24 6.30 15.32
N PHE A 16 29.94 7.40 14.62
CA PHE A 16 28.65 7.59 13.91
C PHE A 16 28.77 7.52 12.38
N GLN A 17 27.80 6.85 11.76
CA GLN A 17 27.21 7.10 10.43
C GLN A 17 28.09 7.71 9.29
N THR A 18 28.62 6.86 8.42
CA THR A 18 28.61 7.01 6.94
C THR A 18 28.52 5.57 6.38
N SER A 19 27.72 5.16 5.38
CA SER A 19 27.57 5.68 4.02
C SER A 19 26.29 5.13 3.31
N ILE A 20 25.16 5.07 4.02
CA ILE A 20 24.10 4.07 3.79
C ILE A 20 23.30 4.20 2.46
N SER A 21 23.17 5.39 1.85
CA SER A 21 22.11 5.64 0.83
C SER A 21 22.56 5.95 -0.61
N THR A 22 23.82 5.73 -1.03
CA THR A 22 24.11 5.71 -2.49
C THR A 22 25.30 4.89 -3.01
N LEU A 23 26.13 4.27 -2.17
CA LEU A 23 27.11 3.29 -2.69
C LEU A 23 26.38 2.04 -3.24
N PHE A 24 25.32 1.59 -2.55
CA PHE A 24 24.68 0.30 -2.77
C PHE A 24 24.13 0.03 -4.18
N PHE A 25 23.72 1.06 -4.94
CA PHE A 25 23.11 0.89 -6.27
C PHE A 25 23.96 1.39 -7.45
N TYR A 26 24.92 2.30 -7.23
CA TYR A 26 25.65 2.91 -8.36
C TYR A 26 27.10 2.41 -8.53
N SER A 27 27.82 2.07 -7.46
CA SER A 27 29.19 1.54 -7.60
C SER A 27 29.23 0.04 -7.88
N VAL A 28 28.22 -0.71 -7.45
CA VAL A 28 28.18 -2.18 -7.64
C VAL A 28 27.80 -2.53 -9.09
N LEU A 29 26.85 -1.80 -9.69
CA LEU A 29 26.35 -2.11 -11.05
C LEU A 29 27.23 -1.58 -12.20
N SER A 30 28.18 -0.68 -11.94
CA SER A 30 29.07 -0.15 -12.98
C SER A 30 30.36 -0.95 -13.17
N ASN A 31 30.89 -1.54 -12.10
CA ASN A 31 32.25 -2.10 -12.08
C ASN A 31 32.35 -3.58 -11.69
N VAL A 32 31.26 -4.23 -11.23
CA VAL A 32 31.28 -5.67 -10.93
C VAL A 32 30.96 -6.49 -12.20
N PRO A 33 31.85 -7.40 -12.65
CA PRO A 33 31.61 -8.20 -13.85
C PRO A 33 30.53 -9.26 -13.69
N ASP A 34 30.46 -9.91 -12.52
CA ASP A 34 29.63 -11.09 -12.26
C ASP A 34 28.60 -10.85 -11.14
N CYS A 35 27.40 -11.39 -11.28
CA CYS A 35 26.31 -11.17 -10.33
C CYS A 35 26.48 -11.91 -8.98
N GLN A 36 27.50 -12.76 -8.84
CA GLN A 36 27.76 -13.51 -7.61
C GLN A 36 28.40 -12.68 -6.48
N GLU A 37 28.90 -11.48 -6.76
CA GLU A 37 29.56 -10.61 -5.77
C GLU A 37 28.61 -9.57 -5.12
N LEU A 38 27.30 -9.64 -5.40
CA LEU A 38 26.30 -8.72 -4.85
C LEU A 38 25.96 -9.08 -3.38
N PRO A 39 26.13 -8.16 -2.40
CA PRO A 39 25.88 -8.46 -1.00
C PRO A 39 24.37 -8.68 -0.74
N HIS A 40 24.04 -9.83 -0.15
CA HIS A 40 22.69 -10.09 0.35
C HIS A 40 22.30 -9.07 1.43
N SER A 41 21.04 -8.63 1.39
CA SER A 41 20.43 -7.80 2.42
C SER A 41 18.96 -8.20 2.56
N ASP A 42 18.38 -8.02 3.75
CA ASP A 42 17.06 -8.58 4.09
C ASP A 42 15.90 -7.98 3.27
N PHE A 43 16.15 -6.88 2.54
CA PHE A 43 15.21 -6.25 1.60
C PHE A 43 15.27 -6.83 0.18
N LEU A 44 16.31 -7.60 -0.16
CA LEU A 44 16.54 -8.19 -1.49
C LEU A 44 16.97 -9.65 -1.36
N GLU A 45 15.98 -10.53 -1.15
CA GLU A 45 16.18 -11.99 -1.23
C GLU A 45 16.88 -12.36 -2.55
N ALA A 46 17.72 -13.41 -2.53
CA ALA A 46 18.54 -13.80 -3.69
C ALA A 46 17.72 -13.99 -4.99
N GLN A 47 16.46 -14.43 -4.89
CA GLN A 47 15.55 -14.59 -6.04
C GLN A 47 15.17 -13.26 -6.76
N TYR A 48 15.31 -12.11 -6.11
CA TYR A 48 15.09 -10.79 -6.73
C TYR A 48 16.36 -10.24 -7.37
N LEU A 49 17.53 -10.50 -6.77
CA LEU A 49 18.84 -10.20 -7.37
C LEU A 49 19.06 -11.03 -8.65
N ASP A 50 18.79 -12.33 -8.60
CA ASP A 50 18.85 -13.25 -9.74
C ASP A 50 17.82 -12.85 -10.83
N ARG A 51 16.63 -12.38 -10.45
CA ARG A 51 15.69 -11.75 -11.40
C ARG A 51 16.28 -10.48 -12.02
N ALA A 52 16.82 -9.56 -11.23
CA ALA A 52 17.41 -8.32 -11.73
C ALA A 52 18.59 -8.59 -12.68
N CYS A 53 19.41 -9.62 -12.42
CA CYS A 53 20.49 -10.03 -13.31
C CYS A 53 20.00 -10.70 -14.61
N ARG A 54 18.94 -11.53 -14.56
CA ARG A 54 18.28 -12.02 -15.79
C ARG A 54 17.59 -10.92 -16.58
N HIS A 55 16.99 -9.92 -15.92
CA HIS A 55 16.43 -8.75 -16.58
C HIS A 55 17.52 -7.79 -17.10
N ARG A 56 18.72 -7.72 -16.50
CA ARG A 56 19.88 -6.98 -17.05
C ARG A 56 20.29 -7.53 -18.42
N SER A 57 20.34 -8.85 -18.60
CA SER A 57 20.71 -9.44 -19.90
C SER A 57 19.58 -9.36 -20.94
N MET A 58 18.31 -9.38 -20.53
CA MET A 58 17.18 -9.04 -21.40
C MET A 58 17.21 -7.55 -21.83
N TRP A 59 17.40 -6.62 -20.88
CA TRP A 59 17.49 -5.17 -21.15
C TRP A 59 18.68 -4.78 -22.03
N LEU A 60 19.77 -5.56 -22.02
CA LEU A 60 20.88 -5.41 -22.96
C LEU A 60 20.60 -6.06 -24.34
N LYS A 61 19.72 -7.05 -24.43
CA LYS A 61 19.24 -7.63 -25.71
C LYS A 61 18.14 -6.79 -26.36
N GLU A 62 17.25 -6.18 -25.59
CA GLU A 62 16.16 -5.30 -26.07
C GLU A 62 16.70 -3.98 -26.65
N ARG A 63 17.97 -3.64 -26.37
CA ARG A 63 18.71 -2.60 -27.08
C ARG A 63 19.19 -3.02 -28.49
N GLY A 64 18.96 -4.27 -28.89
CA GLY A 64 19.35 -4.87 -30.16
C GLY A 64 18.28 -4.82 -31.25
N ASP A 65 17.81 -3.61 -31.55
CA ASP A 65 17.21 -3.14 -32.82
C ASP A 65 16.27 -4.09 -33.62
N SER A 66 14.96 -3.82 -33.61
CA SER A 66 14.19 -3.52 -34.84
C SER A 66 12.72 -3.17 -34.54
N ASN A 67 12.25 -2.04 -35.11
CA ASN A 67 10.83 -1.63 -35.20
C ASN A 67 10.02 -1.54 -33.88
N GLY A 68 10.60 -0.92 -32.84
CA GLY A 68 9.86 -0.54 -31.63
C GLY A 68 10.60 0.54 -30.83
N ASP A 69 10.55 1.81 -31.27
CA ASP A 69 11.36 2.87 -30.64
C ASP A 69 10.76 3.34 -29.31
N ILE A 70 11.24 2.74 -28.22
CA ILE A 70 11.03 3.21 -26.83
C ILE A 70 12.35 3.78 -26.25
N ASN A 71 13.22 4.34 -27.10
CA ASN A 71 14.31 5.19 -26.61
C ASN A 71 13.73 6.51 -26.08
N GLY A 72 14.26 7.00 -24.96
CA GLY A 72 13.77 8.21 -24.26
C GLY A 72 14.03 9.55 -24.98
N LYS A 73 13.57 9.68 -26.22
CA LYS A 73 13.55 10.92 -27.01
C LYS A 73 12.11 11.41 -27.14
N LEU A 74 11.85 12.63 -26.68
CA LEU A 74 10.58 13.31 -26.90
C LEU A 74 10.34 13.52 -28.41
N THR A 75 9.10 13.35 -28.87
CA THR A 75 8.71 13.58 -30.27
C THR A 75 8.83 15.06 -30.67
N ASP A 76 8.76 15.38 -31.96
CA ASP A 76 8.76 16.78 -32.39
C ASP A 76 7.57 17.59 -31.87
N ASN A 77 6.39 16.99 -31.66
CA ASN A 77 5.25 17.69 -31.03
C ASN A 77 5.49 17.94 -29.54
N GLN A 78 6.05 16.96 -28.83
CA GLN A 78 6.38 17.09 -27.41
C GLN A 78 7.52 18.12 -27.20
N LEU A 79 8.56 18.08 -28.03
CA LEU A 79 9.62 19.09 -28.06
C LEU A 79 9.07 20.48 -28.44
N LYS A 80 8.14 20.57 -29.39
CA LYS A 80 7.45 21.82 -29.74
C LYS A 80 6.64 22.38 -28.58
N TYR A 81 5.98 21.53 -27.79
CA TYR A 81 5.25 21.93 -26.58
C TYR A 81 6.19 22.54 -25.52
N PHE A 82 7.30 21.87 -25.17
CA PHE A 82 8.28 22.46 -24.24
C PHE A 82 8.92 23.74 -24.80
N ARG A 83 9.21 23.80 -26.11
CA ARG A 83 9.63 25.03 -26.81
C ARG A 83 8.55 26.11 -26.89
N GLN A 84 7.29 25.83 -26.54
CA GLN A 84 6.21 26.82 -26.42
C GLN A 84 6.15 27.37 -24.99
N LEU A 85 6.18 26.51 -23.96
CA LEU A 85 6.30 26.95 -22.56
C LEU A 85 7.58 27.79 -22.31
N GLN A 86 8.67 27.46 -23.01
CA GLN A 86 9.95 28.18 -22.96
C GLN A 86 9.94 29.53 -23.71
N ARG A 87 8.88 29.90 -24.45
CA ARG A 87 8.81 31.21 -25.14
C ARG A 87 8.44 32.32 -24.17
N ASP A 88 9.48 32.81 -23.51
CA ASP A 88 9.45 33.90 -22.54
C ASP A 88 8.66 35.15 -22.98
N PRO A 89 7.63 35.58 -22.20
CA PRO A 89 6.96 36.87 -22.36
C PRO A 89 7.82 38.11 -22.03
N ALA A 90 8.89 37.96 -21.24
CA ALA A 90 9.69 39.06 -20.73
C ALA A 90 10.63 39.65 -21.80
N LEU A 91 11.39 38.82 -22.55
CA LEU A 91 12.52 39.27 -23.37
C LEU A 91 12.42 38.91 -24.86
N ASP A 92 11.89 39.85 -25.64
CA ASP A 92 12.23 39.98 -27.07
C ASP A 92 13.74 40.35 -27.22
N GLN A 93 14.35 39.96 -28.34
CA GLN A 93 15.69 40.40 -28.74
C GLN A 93 15.76 41.94 -28.82
N GLU A 94 14.67 42.61 -29.23
CA GLU A 94 14.58 44.08 -29.20
C GLU A 94 14.62 44.63 -27.76
N LYS A 95 13.97 43.99 -26.80
CA LYS A 95 14.04 44.39 -25.37
C LYS A 95 15.42 44.14 -24.76
N ARG A 96 16.08 43.02 -25.10
CA ARG A 96 17.48 42.78 -24.69
C ARG A 96 18.41 43.89 -25.22
N GLN A 97 18.19 44.35 -26.45
CA GLN A 97 18.90 45.51 -27.00
C GLN A 97 18.51 46.84 -26.33
N GLN A 98 17.24 47.05 -25.96
CA GLN A 98 16.83 48.26 -25.22
C GLN A 98 17.43 48.32 -23.81
N LEU A 99 17.45 47.21 -23.06
CA LEU A 99 18.08 47.15 -21.74
C LEU A 99 19.60 47.33 -21.81
N ALA A 100 20.27 46.72 -22.80
CA ALA A 100 21.68 46.97 -23.06
C ALA A 100 21.96 48.44 -23.45
N ARG A 101 21.05 49.10 -24.17
CA ARG A 101 21.12 50.55 -24.52
C ARG A 101 20.81 51.48 -23.34
N LEU A 102 20.04 51.02 -22.35
CA LEU A 102 19.81 51.75 -21.09
C LEU A 102 21.01 51.63 -20.15
N ALA A 103 21.61 50.44 -20.03
CA ALA A 103 22.80 50.20 -19.21
C ALA A 103 24.08 50.88 -19.74
N SER A 104 24.09 51.33 -21.01
CA SER A 104 25.26 51.92 -21.68
C SER A 104 25.18 53.44 -21.91
N LYS A 105 24.28 54.15 -21.20
CA LYS A 105 24.10 55.60 -21.35
C LYS A 105 24.20 56.42 -20.06
N THR A 106 25.42 56.51 -19.54
CA THR A 106 25.92 57.84 -19.14
C THR A 106 26.13 58.70 -20.40
N HIS A 107 25.77 59.99 -20.30
CA HIS A 107 25.92 61.08 -21.30
C HIS A 107 25.06 61.12 -22.59
N ALA A 108 24.49 62.33 -22.79
CA ALA A 108 24.17 63.05 -24.03
C ALA A 108 23.13 62.51 -25.06
N MET A 109 21.99 63.22 -25.13
CA MET A 109 21.49 64.10 -26.24
C MET A 109 21.71 63.71 -27.74
N PRO A 110 20.86 64.16 -28.69
CA PRO A 110 19.39 64.27 -28.63
C PRO A 110 18.65 63.92 -29.97
N ALA A 111 17.33 63.65 -29.84
CA ALA A 111 16.25 63.94 -30.80
C ALA A 111 16.14 63.27 -32.20
N ALA A 112 14.88 63.21 -32.67
CA ALA A 112 14.38 63.07 -34.04
C ALA A 112 14.66 61.78 -34.85
N PHE A 113 13.71 60.82 -34.77
CA PHE A 113 12.75 60.65 -35.88
C PHE A 113 11.38 60.16 -35.37
N ARG A 114 10.33 60.18 -36.22
CA ARG A 114 8.91 60.07 -35.81
C ARG A 114 8.15 58.92 -36.48
N ARG A 115 7.28 58.27 -35.70
CA ARG A 115 6.04 57.54 -36.12
C ARG A 115 6.31 56.25 -36.96
N ARG A 116 5.37 55.30 -37.12
CA ARG A 116 3.92 55.30 -36.83
C ARG A 116 3.35 53.91 -36.46
N GLU A 117 2.16 53.95 -35.87
CA GLU A 117 1.07 52.95 -35.68
C GLU A 117 1.02 51.73 -36.64
N ALA A 118 0.40 50.57 -36.33
CA ALA A 118 -0.15 49.96 -35.10
C ALA A 118 -0.67 48.52 -35.40
N ARG A 119 -1.28 47.84 -34.41
CA ARG A 119 -1.96 46.52 -34.42
C ARG A 119 -1.10 45.26 -34.18
N ARG A 120 -0.86 44.96 -32.91
CA ARG A 120 -0.98 43.58 -32.36
C ARG A 120 -1.81 43.61 -31.07
N VAL A 121 -2.44 42.48 -30.74
CA VAL A 121 -3.41 42.31 -29.65
C VAL A 121 -2.76 42.61 -28.28
N PRO A 122 -3.48 43.18 -27.29
CA PRO A 122 -2.94 43.38 -25.95
C PRO A 122 -2.47 42.07 -25.32
N PHE A 123 -1.17 41.95 -25.08
CA PHE A 123 -0.60 40.79 -24.40
C PHE A 123 -0.87 40.93 -22.90
N ASN A 124 -1.73 40.06 -22.34
CA ASN A 124 -2.01 40.08 -20.92
C ASN A 124 -0.76 39.62 -20.15
N ARG A 125 -0.14 40.51 -19.36
CA ARG A 125 0.98 40.14 -18.50
C ARG A 125 0.43 39.23 -17.41
N GLY A 126 0.86 37.97 -17.38
CA GLY A 126 0.61 37.11 -16.23
C GLY A 126 1.11 37.79 -14.96
N THR A 127 0.28 37.88 -13.93
CA THR A 127 0.68 38.38 -12.62
C THR A 127 1.78 37.49 -12.03
N LYS A 128 2.77 38.08 -11.37
CA LYS A 128 3.80 37.33 -10.64
C LYS A 128 3.14 36.31 -9.72
N SER A 129 3.60 35.05 -9.78
CA SER A 129 3.05 33.96 -8.98
C SER A 129 3.46 34.11 -7.51
N ILE A 130 2.57 33.75 -6.58
CA ILE A 130 2.90 33.71 -5.15
C ILE A 130 2.80 32.26 -4.70
N ARG A 131 3.96 31.61 -4.58
CA ARG A 131 4.09 30.23 -4.12
C ARG A 131 3.94 30.22 -2.60
N LYS A 132 2.86 29.60 -2.11
CA LYS A 132 2.55 29.44 -0.68
C LYS A 132 2.82 28.00 -0.24
N GLU A 133 2.89 27.76 1.06
CA GLU A 133 2.77 26.40 1.59
C GLU A 133 1.37 25.85 1.21
N ILE A 134 1.25 24.56 0.83
CA ILE A 134 -0.03 24.00 0.35
C ILE A 134 -1.18 24.18 1.36
N ARG A 135 -0.91 24.16 2.66
CA ARG A 135 -1.90 24.39 3.72
C ARG A 135 -2.22 25.87 3.97
N MET A 136 -1.51 26.79 3.31
CA MET A 136 -1.81 28.23 3.29
C MET A 136 -2.58 28.67 2.03
N LEU A 137 -2.89 27.73 1.11
CA LEU A 137 -3.80 27.99 0.00
C LEU A 137 -5.26 28.05 0.50
N SER A 138 -6.01 29.04 0.02
CA SER A 138 -7.46 29.09 0.21
C SER A 138 -8.17 27.90 -0.45
N ASP A 139 -9.41 27.63 -0.04
CA ASP A 139 -10.20 26.53 -0.61
C ASP A 139 -10.39 26.68 -2.14
N GLN A 140 -10.53 27.91 -2.65
CA GLN A 140 -10.56 28.19 -4.09
C GLN A 140 -9.21 27.90 -4.78
N GLU A 141 -8.08 28.39 -4.22
CA GLU A 141 -6.74 28.15 -4.78
C GLU A 141 -6.41 26.65 -4.85
N LYS A 142 -6.78 25.87 -3.82
CA LYS A 142 -6.64 24.41 -3.82
C LYS A 142 -7.50 23.76 -4.91
N THR A 143 -8.78 24.15 -5.02
CA THR A 143 -9.69 23.62 -6.06
C THR A 143 -9.18 23.92 -7.47
N ASP A 144 -8.64 25.12 -7.72
CA ASP A 144 -8.11 25.52 -9.02
C ASP A 144 -6.76 24.83 -9.34
N LEU A 145 -5.88 24.67 -8.35
CA LEU A 145 -4.64 23.88 -8.47
C LEU A 145 -4.93 22.42 -8.80
N PHE A 146 -5.81 21.78 -8.04
CA PHE A 146 -6.18 20.37 -8.25
C PHE A 146 -6.89 20.17 -9.60
N ARG A 147 -7.67 21.15 -10.06
CA ARG A 147 -8.24 21.16 -11.42
C ARG A 147 -7.15 21.26 -12.48
N ALA A 148 -6.19 22.17 -12.33
CA ALA A 148 -5.08 22.34 -13.28
C ALA A 148 -4.20 21.07 -13.37
N MET A 149 -3.83 20.47 -12.24
CA MET A 149 -3.08 19.21 -12.20
C MET A 149 -3.84 18.07 -12.88
N ASN A 150 -5.14 17.91 -12.60
CA ASN A 150 -5.97 16.92 -13.28
C ASN A 150 -6.10 17.19 -14.78
N GLN A 151 -6.20 18.44 -15.23
CA GLN A 151 -6.24 18.76 -16.66
C GLN A 151 -4.91 18.45 -17.37
N LEU A 152 -3.75 18.66 -16.73
CA LEU A 152 -2.46 18.19 -17.27
C LEU A 152 -2.41 16.66 -17.40
N LYS A 153 -3.10 15.93 -16.52
CA LYS A 153 -3.13 14.46 -16.53
C LYS A 153 -4.07 13.87 -17.57
N HIS A 154 -5.16 14.56 -17.92
CA HIS A 154 -6.15 14.11 -18.91
C HIS A 154 -5.96 14.69 -20.32
N LYS A 155 -4.98 15.59 -20.52
CA LYS A 155 -4.65 16.21 -21.81
C LYS A 155 -3.40 15.57 -22.39
N TYR A 156 -3.48 15.11 -23.64
CA TYR A 156 -2.45 14.28 -24.28
C TYR A 156 -1.78 14.96 -25.48
N ILE A 157 -0.50 14.64 -25.69
CA ILE A 157 0.29 14.95 -26.90
C ILE A 157 1.02 13.67 -27.29
N ASP A 158 0.82 13.20 -28.52
CA ASP A 158 1.36 11.95 -29.06
C ASP A 158 1.16 10.76 -28.08
N ASN A 159 -0.11 10.53 -27.72
CA ASN A 159 -0.59 9.50 -26.79
C ASN A 159 0.00 9.52 -25.36
N THR A 160 0.75 10.57 -25.00
CA THR A 160 1.33 10.75 -23.65
C THR A 160 0.65 11.93 -22.96
N SER A 161 0.26 11.83 -21.68
CA SER A 161 -0.34 12.97 -20.99
C SER A 161 0.69 14.07 -20.75
N ILE A 162 0.27 15.34 -20.69
CA ILE A 162 1.20 16.45 -20.42
C ILE A 162 1.87 16.30 -19.05
N TRP A 163 1.19 15.70 -18.06
CA TRP A 163 1.82 15.30 -16.80
C TRP A 163 2.98 14.32 -17.03
N ASP A 164 2.73 13.22 -17.74
CA ASP A 164 3.73 12.17 -17.97
C ASP A 164 4.90 12.67 -18.84
N LEU A 165 4.67 13.67 -19.72
CA LEU A 165 5.75 14.36 -20.42
C LEU A 165 6.71 15.09 -19.47
N HIS A 166 6.22 15.68 -18.37
CA HIS A 166 7.09 16.28 -17.37
C HIS A 166 7.87 15.20 -16.60
N THR A 167 7.25 14.05 -16.31
CA THR A 167 7.95 12.87 -15.78
C THR A 167 9.07 12.38 -16.72
N LEU A 168 8.82 12.35 -18.03
CA LEU A 168 9.83 12.00 -19.04
C LEU A 168 10.93 13.06 -19.18
N VAL A 169 10.64 14.35 -19.01
CA VAL A 169 11.67 15.41 -18.99
C VAL A 169 12.66 15.22 -17.84
N HIS A 170 12.19 14.84 -16.65
CA HIS A 170 13.02 14.57 -15.47
C HIS A 170 13.82 13.26 -15.56
N TYR A 171 13.43 12.34 -16.45
CA TYR A 171 14.03 11.02 -16.56
C TYR A 171 15.57 11.12 -16.77
N PRO A 172 16.42 10.35 -16.05
CA PRO A 172 17.87 10.60 -16.00
C PRO A 172 18.61 10.59 -17.34
N ASP A 173 18.07 9.86 -18.33
CA ASP A 173 18.67 9.79 -19.66
C ASP A 173 18.30 11.02 -20.54
N SER A 174 17.21 11.72 -20.20
CA SER A 174 16.71 12.95 -20.81
C SER A 174 17.25 14.21 -20.11
N ALA A 175 17.37 14.17 -18.78
CA ALA A 175 17.95 15.23 -17.95
C ALA A 175 19.19 14.78 -17.15
N PRO A 176 20.28 14.36 -17.81
CA PRO A 176 21.47 13.79 -17.15
C PRO A 176 22.31 14.78 -16.34
N GLY A 177 21.86 16.03 -16.17
CA GLY A 177 22.44 17.03 -15.27
C GLY A 177 21.52 17.43 -14.10
N ALA A 178 20.29 16.90 -14.04
CA ALA A 178 19.33 17.21 -12.98
C ALA A 178 19.76 16.73 -11.59
N HIS A 179 20.67 15.75 -11.51
CA HIS A 179 21.09 15.08 -10.28
C HIS A 179 22.60 14.90 -10.17
N TRP A 180 23.09 14.72 -8.95
CA TRP A 180 24.47 14.38 -8.58
C TRP A 180 25.54 15.44 -8.89
N GLY A 181 25.15 16.71 -8.92
CA GLY A 181 26.13 17.79 -9.02
C GLY A 181 25.55 19.21 -9.08
N PRO A 182 26.41 20.23 -9.27
CA PRO A 182 26.09 21.66 -9.23
C PRO A 182 24.93 22.17 -10.10
N ALA A 183 24.43 21.39 -11.07
CA ALA A 183 23.28 21.78 -11.88
C ALA A 183 21.91 21.41 -11.25
N PHE A 184 21.88 20.61 -10.16
CA PHE A 184 20.66 20.13 -9.50
C PHE A 184 19.65 21.26 -9.19
N LEU A 185 20.08 22.32 -8.52
CA LEU A 185 19.21 23.44 -8.11
C LEU A 185 18.66 24.25 -9.30
N PRO A 186 19.50 24.82 -10.20
CA PRO A 186 18.99 25.63 -11.32
C PRO A 186 18.23 24.81 -12.37
N TRP A 187 18.55 23.52 -12.55
CA TRP A 187 17.76 22.64 -13.43
C TRP A 187 16.35 22.43 -12.88
N HIS A 188 16.21 22.10 -11.59
CA HIS A 188 14.90 21.91 -10.95
C HIS A 188 14.10 23.22 -10.91
N ARG A 189 14.77 24.37 -10.71
CA ARG A 189 14.15 25.71 -10.80
C ARG A 189 13.46 25.96 -12.14
N GLU A 190 14.15 25.71 -13.26
CA GLU A 190 13.53 25.84 -14.60
C GLU A 190 12.42 24.80 -14.81
N PHE A 191 12.62 23.54 -14.39
CA PHE A 191 11.59 22.51 -14.50
C PHE A 191 10.29 22.88 -13.76
N LEU A 192 10.40 23.43 -12.54
CA LEU A 192 9.27 23.96 -11.77
C LEU A 192 8.62 25.17 -12.47
N ARG A 193 9.40 26.07 -13.08
CA ARG A 193 8.87 27.23 -13.83
C ARG A 193 8.07 26.81 -15.07
N GLN A 194 8.55 25.78 -15.78
CA GLN A 194 7.88 25.21 -16.96
C GLN A 194 6.58 24.49 -16.55
N PHE A 195 6.62 23.70 -15.47
CA PHE A 195 5.44 23.02 -14.92
C PHE A 195 4.39 24.01 -14.38
N GLU A 196 4.81 25.07 -13.68
CA GLU A 196 3.90 26.14 -13.23
C GLU A 196 3.28 26.91 -14.41
N GLN A 197 4.03 27.16 -15.49
CA GLN A 197 3.47 27.70 -16.73
C GLN A 197 2.44 26.73 -17.35
N ALA A 198 2.71 25.43 -17.36
CA ALA A 198 1.76 24.41 -17.83
C ALA A 198 0.46 24.38 -16.99
N LEU A 199 0.54 24.50 -15.66
CA LEU A 199 -0.64 24.65 -14.79
C LEU A 199 -1.44 25.92 -15.14
N ARG A 200 -0.75 27.04 -15.40
CA ARG A 200 -1.38 28.33 -15.71
C ARG A 200 -1.99 28.42 -17.10
N GLU A 201 -1.55 27.57 -18.03
CA GLU A 201 -2.23 27.33 -19.33
C GLU A 201 -3.52 26.51 -19.20
N GLN A 202 -3.71 25.78 -18.10
CA GLN A 202 -4.93 25.00 -17.83
C GLN A 202 -5.92 25.84 -17.00
N VAL A 203 -5.45 26.47 -15.92
CA VAL A 203 -6.26 27.39 -15.10
C VAL A 203 -5.45 28.68 -14.83
N PRO A 204 -5.81 29.80 -15.48
CA PRO A 204 -5.10 31.07 -15.30
C PRO A 204 -5.07 31.55 -13.84
N GLY A 205 -3.90 32.02 -13.40
CA GLY A 205 -3.72 32.55 -12.04
C GLY A 205 -3.29 31.52 -10.98
N VAL A 206 -3.34 30.22 -11.29
CA VAL A 206 -2.79 29.17 -10.39
C VAL A 206 -1.32 29.44 -10.09
N SER A 207 -0.93 29.22 -8.83
CA SER A 207 0.44 29.29 -8.33
C SER A 207 0.86 27.91 -7.85
N LEU A 208 2.10 27.49 -8.08
CA LEU A 208 2.62 26.20 -7.60
C LEU A 208 2.96 26.31 -6.11
N PRO A 209 2.25 25.61 -5.19
CA PRO A 209 2.62 25.65 -3.79
C PRO A 209 3.92 24.88 -3.52
N PHE A 210 4.50 25.14 -2.35
CA PHE A 210 5.53 24.29 -1.75
C PHE A 210 4.94 23.43 -0.63
N TRP A 211 5.62 22.32 -0.31
CA TRP A 211 5.34 21.51 0.87
C TRP A 211 6.49 21.66 1.87
N ASP A 212 6.22 22.36 2.97
CA ASP A 212 7.18 22.51 4.07
C ASP A 212 7.06 21.29 5.00
N SER A 213 7.92 20.30 4.77
CA SER A 213 7.89 19.04 5.51
C SER A 213 8.38 19.17 6.97
N THR A 214 8.93 20.32 7.37
CA THR A 214 9.29 20.57 8.78
C THR A 214 8.06 20.80 9.67
N LEU A 215 6.93 21.21 9.07
CA LEU A 215 5.64 21.33 9.74
C LEU A 215 5.04 19.98 10.11
N ASP A 216 5.49 18.92 9.44
CA ASP A 216 5.06 17.53 9.60
C ASP A 216 6.02 16.71 10.46
N GLU A 217 7.32 17.01 10.40
CA GLU A 217 8.41 16.27 11.07
C GLU A 217 8.22 16.14 12.59
N GLY A 218 7.78 17.21 13.27
CA GLY A 218 7.57 17.22 14.72
C GLY A 218 6.15 16.82 15.17
N LEU A 219 5.43 16.00 14.40
CA LEU A 219 4.23 15.31 14.87
C LEU A 219 4.59 14.02 15.62
N PRO A 220 3.71 13.50 16.50
CA PRO A 220 3.91 12.17 17.12
C PRO A 220 4.01 11.03 16.10
N ASP A 221 3.38 11.22 14.93
CA ASP A 221 3.52 10.39 13.75
C ASP A 221 3.32 11.28 12.50
N PRO A 222 4.38 11.64 11.75
CA PRO A 222 4.26 12.49 10.57
C PRO A 222 3.40 11.90 9.44
N SER A 223 3.08 10.59 9.47
CA SER A 223 2.17 9.96 8.50
C SER A 223 0.69 10.29 8.75
N ASP A 224 0.34 10.76 9.96
CA ASP A 224 -1.01 11.22 10.30
C ASP A 224 -1.29 12.68 9.92
N SER A 225 -0.35 13.37 9.28
CA SER A 225 -0.59 14.73 8.81
C SER A 225 -1.81 14.82 7.91
N ILE A 226 -2.63 15.85 8.11
CA ILE A 226 -3.81 16.17 7.29
C ILE A 226 -3.49 16.29 5.78
N LEU A 227 -2.22 16.49 5.43
CA LEU A 227 -1.70 16.43 4.06
C LEU A 227 -2.06 15.12 3.34
N TRP A 228 -2.03 13.99 4.05
CA TRP A 228 -2.24 12.63 3.53
C TRP A 228 -3.71 12.19 3.58
N THR A 229 -4.63 13.13 3.41
CA THR A 229 -6.08 12.91 3.45
C THR A 229 -6.77 13.45 2.19
N GLU A 230 -8.06 13.14 2.03
CA GLU A 230 -8.83 13.53 0.85
C GLU A 230 -9.06 15.03 0.67
N GLU A 231 -8.90 15.80 1.75
CA GLU A 231 -8.95 17.26 1.78
C GLU A 231 -7.69 17.91 1.13
N LEU A 232 -6.60 17.15 0.97
CA LEU A 232 -5.33 17.60 0.38
C LEU A 232 -4.77 16.64 -0.69
N LEU A 233 -3.81 15.75 -0.40
CA LEU A 233 -3.13 14.95 -1.42
C LEU A 233 -3.73 13.56 -1.66
N GLY A 234 -4.75 13.16 -0.92
CA GLY A 234 -5.21 11.76 -0.84
C GLY A 234 -4.33 10.92 0.09
N ASN A 235 -4.75 9.69 0.36
CA ASN A 235 -4.09 8.77 1.30
C ASN A 235 -2.57 8.62 1.04
N GLY A 236 -1.80 8.58 2.13
CA GLY A 236 -0.34 8.46 2.12
C GLY A 236 0.20 7.03 1.94
N ASN A 237 -0.65 6.01 2.05
CA ASN A 237 -0.24 4.61 1.98
C ASN A 237 -1.07 3.80 0.99
N GLY A 238 -0.39 2.89 0.29
CA GLY A 238 -1.02 2.02 -0.71
C GLY A 238 -1.26 2.73 -2.04
N TYR A 239 -2.23 2.22 -2.80
CA TYR A 239 -2.76 2.94 -3.96
C TYR A 239 -3.53 4.17 -3.47
N VAL A 240 -3.29 5.32 -4.08
CA VAL A 240 -4.06 6.53 -3.79
C VAL A 240 -5.49 6.32 -4.30
N LYS A 241 -6.44 6.34 -3.36
CA LYS A 241 -7.86 6.02 -3.54
C LYS A 241 -8.80 7.10 -3.00
N THR A 242 -8.26 8.06 -2.25
CA THR A 242 -9.01 9.21 -1.73
C THR A 242 -8.45 10.53 -2.28
N GLY A 243 -9.21 11.62 -2.18
CA GLY A 243 -8.77 12.96 -2.59
C GLY A 243 -8.68 13.19 -4.10
N PRO A 244 -8.06 14.32 -4.52
CA PRO A 244 -8.13 14.84 -5.89
C PRO A 244 -7.35 14.04 -6.94
N PHE A 245 -6.60 13.00 -6.53
CA PHE A 245 -5.70 12.22 -7.40
C PHE A 245 -6.01 10.72 -7.40
N LYS A 246 -7.13 10.30 -6.77
CA LYS A 246 -7.52 8.89 -6.56
C LYS A 246 -7.64 8.00 -7.82
N ASP A 247 -7.87 8.63 -8.97
CA ASP A 247 -8.12 7.92 -10.24
C ASP A 247 -6.88 7.91 -11.15
N TRP A 248 -5.75 8.49 -10.72
CA TRP A 248 -4.59 8.71 -11.58
C TRP A 248 -3.88 7.44 -12.01
N ASP A 249 -3.85 7.20 -13.33
CA ASP A 249 -2.95 6.21 -13.93
C ASP A 249 -1.51 6.72 -14.04
N THR A 250 -0.53 5.82 -14.09
CA THR A 250 0.91 6.13 -14.15
C THR A 250 1.54 5.38 -15.32
N ASN A 251 2.01 6.13 -16.32
CA ASN A 251 2.42 5.59 -17.62
C ASN A 251 3.84 5.00 -17.66
N VAL A 252 4.55 4.93 -16.52
CA VAL A 252 5.90 4.36 -16.46
C VAL A 252 5.87 2.92 -15.95
N LEU A 253 6.29 1.98 -16.79
CA LEU A 253 6.64 0.63 -16.37
C LEU A 253 7.81 0.71 -15.37
N MET A 254 7.58 0.39 -14.09
CA MET A 254 8.67 0.15 -13.13
C MET A 254 9.34 -1.19 -13.48
N PRO A 255 10.56 -1.24 -14.06
CA PRO A 255 11.14 -2.50 -14.56
C PRO A 255 11.58 -3.47 -13.46
N LEU A 256 11.48 -3.03 -12.20
CA LEU A 256 11.88 -3.76 -11.00
C LEU A 256 10.69 -4.27 -10.18
N SER A 257 9.44 -3.99 -10.61
CA SER A 257 8.23 -4.44 -9.92
C SER A 257 7.48 -5.49 -10.76
N PRO A 258 7.24 -6.71 -10.24
CA PRO A 258 6.41 -7.69 -10.93
C PRO A 258 4.92 -7.30 -10.94
N VAL A 259 4.52 -6.34 -10.09
CA VAL A 259 3.22 -5.67 -10.18
C VAL A 259 3.38 -4.45 -11.09
N PRO A 260 2.69 -4.38 -12.25
CA PRO A 260 2.61 -3.14 -13.03
C PRO A 260 1.74 -2.14 -12.27
N VAL A 261 2.38 -1.33 -11.42
CA VAL A 261 1.76 -0.24 -10.65
C VAL A 261 1.32 0.85 -11.64
N LYS A 262 0.14 0.62 -12.24
CA LYS A 262 -0.50 1.52 -13.21
C LYS A 262 -1.28 2.65 -12.56
N LYS A 263 -1.40 2.71 -11.22
CA LYS A 263 -2.11 3.76 -10.47
C LYS A 263 -1.16 4.39 -9.44
N LEU A 264 -1.35 5.67 -9.13
CA LEU A 264 -0.56 6.41 -8.13
C LEU A 264 -0.48 5.63 -6.80
N TYR A 265 0.73 5.55 -6.24
CA TYR A 265 1.08 4.67 -5.11
C TYR A 265 2.10 5.32 -4.16
N ARG A 266 1.87 5.22 -2.85
CA ARG A 266 2.67 5.83 -1.78
C ARG A 266 2.91 4.87 -0.61
N SER A 267 3.87 5.21 0.26
CA SER A 267 4.20 4.45 1.47
C SER A 267 4.77 5.40 2.54
N THR A 268 4.02 6.43 2.90
CA THR A 268 4.42 7.49 3.85
C THR A 268 4.79 6.93 5.21
N GLY A 269 5.80 7.53 5.85
CA GLY A 269 6.33 7.06 7.14
C GLY A 269 7.62 6.25 6.99
N GLY A 270 7.98 5.81 5.78
CA GLY A 270 9.24 5.15 5.44
C GLY A 270 9.60 3.92 6.30
N ARG A 271 10.88 3.53 6.23
CA ARG A 271 11.49 2.57 7.17
C ARG A 271 11.80 3.31 8.50
N PRO A 272 12.07 2.61 9.62
CA PRO A 272 12.27 3.25 10.93
C PRO A 272 13.38 4.32 11.02
N GLN A 273 14.35 4.28 10.10
CA GLN A 273 15.46 5.24 10.01
C GLN A 273 15.19 6.42 9.04
N ASP A 274 14.10 6.38 8.28
CA ASP A 274 13.78 7.40 7.29
C ASP A 274 12.95 8.52 7.96
N ARG A 275 13.26 9.78 7.63
CA ARG A 275 12.64 10.97 8.25
C ARG A 275 12.33 12.05 7.22
N LEU A 276 11.51 13.02 7.62
CA LEU A 276 11.34 14.29 6.90
C LEU A 276 12.51 15.24 7.18
N LEU A 277 12.54 16.38 6.48
CA LEU A 277 13.42 17.50 6.82
C LEU A 277 13.03 18.05 8.21
N SER A 278 14.02 18.27 9.06
CA SER A 278 13.87 18.95 10.34
C SER A 278 14.21 20.44 10.18
N PRO A 279 13.77 21.32 11.11
CA PRO A 279 14.19 22.72 11.11
C PRO A 279 15.71 22.90 11.10
N ASN A 280 16.46 22.01 11.76
CA ASN A 280 17.93 22.07 11.81
C ASN A 280 18.58 21.84 10.42
N ASP A 281 17.94 21.07 9.53
CA ASP A 281 18.42 20.89 8.15
C ASP A 281 18.20 22.19 7.35
N VAL A 282 17.05 22.85 7.55
CA VAL A 282 16.72 24.14 6.92
C VAL A 282 17.65 25.24 7.40
N ASP A 283 17.93 25.31 8.71
CA ASP A 283 18.89 26.24 9.30
C ASP A 283 20.31 25.98 8.77
N TRP A 284 20.70 24.72 8.56
CA TRP A 284 21.97 24.37 7.91
C TRP A 284 22.03 24.88 6.46
N ILE A 285 20.97 24.66 5.67
CA ILE A 285 20.90 25.06 4.25
C ILE A 285 20.94 26.59 4.13
N THR A 286 20.05 27.28 4.83
CA THR A 286 19.87 28.74 4.70
C THR A 286 21.05 29.55 5.26
N SER A 287 21.87 28.96 6.14
CA SER A 287 23.10 29.57 6.69
C SER A 287 24.37 29.37 5.84
N ARG A 288 24.32 28.63 4.73
CA ARG A 288 25.46 28.53 3.80
C ARG A 288 25.72 29.90 3.15
N ARG A 289 26.99 30.29 2.96
CA ARG A 289 27.31 31.61 2.38
C ARG A 289 27.54 31.60 0.87
N ASN A 290 28.02 30.48 0.33
CA ASN A 290 28.36 30.35 -1.08
C ASN A 290 27.55 29.22 -1.72
N TYR A 291 27.24 29.33 -3.01
CA TYR A 291 26.64 28.27 -3.83
C TYR A 291 27.49 26.98 -3.81
N SER A 292 28.82 27.14 -3.75
CA SER A 292 29.74 26.02 -3.59
C SER A 292 29.51 25.20 -2.32
N ASP A 293 28.91 25.78 -1.30
CA ASP A 293 28.77 25.16 0.03
C ASP A 293 27.46 24.36 0.16
N LEU A 294 26.58 24.46 -0.84
CA LEU A 294 25.35 23.67 -1.00
C LEU A 294 25.53 22.51 -1.97
N THR A 295 26.29 22.71 -3.05
CA THR A 295 26.43 21.75 -4.15
C THR A 295 27.89 21.45 -4.48
N PHE A 296 28.25 20.18 -4.34
CA PHE A 296 29.58 19.65 -4.62
C PHE A 296 29.48 18.49 -5.61
N CYS A 297 30.63 17.94 -6.01
CA CYS A 297 30.69 16.69 -6.75
C CYS A 297 30.97 15.53 -5.80
N HIS A 298 30.15 14.48 -5.90
CA HIS A 298 30.18 13.25 -5.10
C HIS A 298 29.89 13.41 -3.59
N ASP A 299 30.19 14.56 -2.97
CA ASP A 299 29.52 15.00 -1.74
C ASP A 299 28.16 15.62 -2.10
N LYS A 300 27.14 15.28 -1.31
CA LYS A 300 25.72 15.32 -1.67
C LYS A 300 24.93 16.07 -0.61
N THR A 301 25.46 17.10 0.04
CA THR A 301 24.89 17.55 1.32
C THR A 301 23.43 18.03 1.20
N PHE A 302 23.14 19.02 0.33
CA PHE A 302 21.76 19.45 0.08
C PHE A 302 20.94 18.38 -0.69
N GLU A 303 21.55 17.70 -1.67
CA GLU A 303 20.85 16.68 -2.46
C GLU A 303 20.49 15.42 -1.63
N SER A 304 21.21 15.11 -0.56
CA SER A 304 20.83 14.05 0.40
C SER A 304 19.71 14.51 1.32
N MET A 305 19.75 15.77 1.77
CA MET A 305 18.71 16.32 2.64
C MET A 305 17.36 16.41 1.93
N HIS A 306 17.30 16.82 0.65
CA HIS A 306 16.04 16.72 -0.10
C HIS A 306 15.60 15.26 -0.31
N GLY A 307 16.56 14.33 -0.43
CA GLY A 307 16.31 12.89 -0.55
C GLY A 307 15.61 12.26 0.67
N LEU A 308 15.71 12.90 1.85
CA LEU A 308 15.02 12.43 3.07
C LEU A 308 13.51 12.33 2.86
N SER A 309 12.88 13.41 2.38
CA SER A 309 11.41 13.44 2.17
C SER A 309 10.98 12.52 1.01
N HIS A 310 11.82 12.32 -0.02
CA HIS A 310 11.58 11.33 -1.08
C HIS A 310 11.48 9.91 -0.54
N VAL A 311 12.45 9.51 0.28
CA VAL A 311 12.49 8.16 0.87
C VAL A 311 11.36 7.99 1.89
N TRP A 312 11.05 9.02 2.68
CA TRP A 312 10.01 8.98 3.69
C TRP A 312 8.58 8.88 3.12
N VAL A 313 8.27 9.53 1.99
CA VAL A 313 6.96 9.36 1.30
C VAL A 313 6.84 7.98 0.63
N GLY A 314 7.97 7.34 0.32
CA GLY A 314 8.00 6.00 -0.26
C GLY A 314 7.37 5.94 -1.66
N GLY A 315 6.91 4.76 -2.07
CA GLY A 315 6.18 4.55 -3.33
C GLY A 315 6.87 5.16 -4.55
N PHE A 316 6.15 5.96 -5.35
CA PHE A 316 6.76 6.67 -6.49
C PHE A 316 7.84 7.66 -6.06
N MET A 317 7.65 8.39 -4.95
CA MET A 317 8.61 9.40 -4.47
C MET A 317 10.00 8.83 -4.13
N PHE A 318 10.08 7.55 -3.74
CA PHE A 318 11.34 6.84 -3.46
C PHE A 318 12.23 6.65 -4.71
N VAL A 319 11.65 6.54 -5.91
CA VAL A 319 12.36 6.15 -7.13
C VAL A 319 12.54 7.36 -8.05
N ILE A 320 13.77 7.90 -8.11
CA ILE A 320 14.15 9.10 -8.89
C ILE A 320 13.59 9.10 -10.34
N ARG A 321 13.59 7.94 -11.01
CA ARG A 321 13.10 7.80 -12.40
C ARG A 321 11.59 8.04 -12.58
N VAL A 322 10.81 7.97 -11.49
CA VAL A 322 9.32 8.00 -11.53
C VAL A 322 8.68 8.85 -10.43
N SER A 323 9.46 9.48 -9.55
CA SER A 323 8.94 10.35 -8.49
C SER A 323 8.06 11.51 -8.99
N PRO A 324 8.25 12.12 -10.19
CA PRO A 324 7.31 13.11 -10.73
C PRO A 324 5.94 12.56 -11.16
N ASN A 325 5.64 11.27 -10.97
CA ASN A 325 4.26 10.77 -11.05
C ASN A 325 3.41 11.27 -9.86
N ASP A 326 4.03 11.58 -8.71
CA ASP A 326 3.34 12.06 -7.52
C ASP A 326 3.29 13.60 -7.48
N PRO A 327 2.11 14.23 -7.29
CA PRO A 327 1.99 15.66 -7.05
C PRO A 327 2.88 16.20 -5.92
N ALA A 328 3.19 15.39 -4.90
CA ALA A 328 4.10 15.76 -3.82
C ALA A 328 5.51 16.12 -4.32
N PHE A 329 5.96 15.58 -5.47
CA PHE A 329 7.25 15.90 -6.08
C PHE A 329 7.42 17.40 -6.30
N TYR A 330 6.48 18.02 -7.01
CA TYR A 330 6.60 19.42 -7.44
C TYR A 330 6.51 20.38 -6.24
N MET A 331 5.76 20.00 -5.21
CA MET A 331 5.62 20.76 -3.96
C MET A 331 6.88 20.66 -3.10
N HIS A 332 7.48 19.47 -3.01
CA HIS A 332 8.76 19.24 -2.34
C HIS A 332 9.90 19.98 -3.03
N HIS A 333 10.04 19.84 -4.36
CA HIS A 333 11.08 20.56 -5.10
C HIS A 333 10.85 22.09 -5.08
N SER A 334 9.61 22.57 -5.00
CA SER A 334 9.31 23.99 -4.75
C SER A 334 9.73 24.46 -3.35
N PHE A 335 9.75 23.57 -2.34
CA PHE A 335 10.34 23.86 -1.03
C PHE A 335 11.88 23.85 -1.06
N VAL A 336 12.49 22.95 -1.84
CA VAL A 336 13.94 22.94 -2.11
C VAL A 336 14.40 24.26 -2.75
N ASP A 337 13.67 24.74 -3.75
CA ASP A 337 13.95 26.05 -4.38
C ASP A 337 13.70 27.23 -3.43
N ASN A 338 12.69 27.16 -2.56
CA ASN A 338 12.44 28.16 -1.51
C ASN A 338 13.64 28.26 -0.54
N MET A 339 14.13 27.14 -0.01
CA MET A 339 15.30 27.11 0.87
C MET A 339 16.58 27.62 0.18
N TRP A 340 16.77 27.28 -1.10
CA TRP A 340 17.89 27.82 -1.88
C TRP A 340 17.76 29.34 -2.06
N GLU A 341 16.58 29.83 -2.43
CA GLU A 341 16.35 31.26 -2.62
C GLU A 341 16.52 32.05 -1.31
N GLN A 342 16.09 31.52 -0.17
CA GLN A 342 16.35 32.13 1.14
C GLN A 342 17.85 32.26 1.43
N MET A 343 18.66 31.23 1.15
CA MET A 343 20.13 31.33 1.26
C MET A 343 20.68 32.47 0.38
N ARG A 344 20.28 32.51 -0.89
CA ARG A 344 20.67 33.57 -1.84
C ARG A 344 20.27 34.96 -1.33
N GLN A 345 19.08 35.07 -0.73
CA GLN A 345 18.55 36.34 -0.21
C GLN A 345 19.29 36.81 1.04
N ASN A 346 19.62 35.89 1.96
CA ASN A 346 20.32 36.18 3.21
C ASN A 346 21.82 36.48 3.03
N HIS A 347 22.48 35.87 2.04
CA HIS A 347 23.95 35.82 2.00
C HIS A 347 24.62 36.26 0.69
N GLN A 348 23.89 36.37 -0.42
CA GLN A 348 24.43 36.83 -1.71
C GLN A 348 23.89 38.21 -2.12
N THR A 349 24.77 39.09 -2.61
CA THR A 349 24.35 40.27 -3.37
C THR A 349 23.69 39.86 -4.70
N ARG A 350 22.84 40.72 -5.27
CA ARG A 350 22.18 40.42 -6.56
C ARG A 350 23.16 40.10 -7.69
N THR A 351 24.37 40.64 -7.69
CA THR A 351 25.41 40.33 -8.69
C THR A 351 26.02 38.94 -8.48
N GLN A 352 26.27 38.52 -7.23
CA GLN A 352 26.73 37.16 -6.92
C GLN A 352 25.67 36.13 -7.31
N ARG A 353 24.39 36.41 -7.02
CA ARG A 353 23.26 35.53 -7.32
C ARG A 353 23.21 35.05 -8.77
N GLU A 354 23.60 35.88 -9.73
CA GLU A 354 23.64 35.60 -11.18
C GLU A 354 24.88 34.79 -11.64
N HIS A 355 25.99 34.85 -10.90
CA HIS A 355 27.32 34.45 -11.39
C HIS A 355 28.03 33.38 -10.56
N GLU A 356 27.61 33.17 -9.31
CA GLU A 356 28.33 32.31 -8.39
C GLU A 356 28.05 30.83 -8.65
N TRP A 357 29.11 30.02 -8.76
CA TRP A 357 29.03 28.61 -9.13
C TRP A 357 29.91 27.72 -8.24
N ALA A 358 29.71 26.40 -8.35
CA ALA A 358 30.55 25.44 -7.65
C ALA A 358 32.00 25.47 -8.17
N LYS A 359 32.96 25.41 -7.23
CA LYS A 359 34.40 25.47 -7.49
C LYS A 359 34.97 24.22 -8.16
N LYS A 360 34.21 23.12 -8.18
CA LYS A 360 34.51 21.87 -8.88
C LYS A 360 33.24 21.42 -9.62
N ILE A 361 33.41 20.89 -10.82
CA ILE A 361 32.33 20.36 -11.67
C ILE A 361 32.62 18.90 -11.99
N CYS A 362 31.55 18.10 -12.13
CA CYS A 362 31.67 16.64 -12.06
C CYS A 362 31.79 16.02 -13.47
N ASP A 363 31.09 16.62 -14.42
CA ASP A 363 31.29 16.46 -15.85
C ASP A 363 30.89 17.77 -16.58
N SER A 364 30.85 17.73 -17.92
CA SER A 364 30.46 18.89 -18.74
C SER A 364 29.00 19.32 -18.57
N LYS A 365 28.10 18.44 -18.10
CA LYS A 365 26.68 18.73 -17.87
C LYS A 365 26.48 19.58 -16.61
N HIS A 366 27.36 19.45 -15.62
CA HIS A 366 27.39 20.30 -14.43
C HIS A 366 28.30 21.53 -14.54
N SER A 367 28.85 21.80 -15.73
CA SER A 367 29.59 23.05 -15.98
C SER A 367 28.65 24.26 -15.99
N TYR A 368 29.17 25.45 -15.65
CA TYR A 368 28.40 26.70 -15.63
C TYR A 368 27.72 27.01 -16.99
N THR A 369 28.39 26.68 -18.09
CA THR A 369 27.89 26.79 -19.47
C THR A 369 27.27 25.49 -20.01
N GLY A 370 27.14 24.45 -19.18
CA GLY A 370 26.51 23.19 -19.54
C GLY A 370 25.04 23.39 -19.87
N GLN A 371 24.53 22.67 -20.88
CA GLN A 371 23.12 22.73 -21.25
C GLN A 371 22.25 22.00 -20.22
N MET A 372 21.19 22.66 -19.75
CA MET A 372 20.13 22.08 -18.93
C MET A 372 19.23 21.14 -19.75
N LYS A 373 19.76 20.04 -20.28
CA LYS A 373 18.98 19.10 -21.11
C LYS A 373 17.72 18.63 -20.35
N PRO A 374 16.54 18.55 -21.01
CA PRO A 374 16.30 18.77 -22.45
C PRO A 374 16.07 20.23 -22.86
N PHE A 375 16.04 21.20 -21.95
CA PHE A 375 15.85 22.62 -22.24
C PHE A 375 16.99 23.21 -23.08
N SER A 376 16.75 24.34 -23.76
CA SER A 376 17.80 25.05 -24.53
C SER A 376 18.61 26.05 -23.70
N LEU A 377 18.41 26.10 -22.37
CA LEU A 377 19.14 26.97 -21.46
C LEU A 377 20.49 26.37 -21.03
N GLN A 378 21.39 27.22 -20.57
CA GLN A 378 22.62 26.84 -19.86
C GLN A 378 22.39 26.90 -18.33
N ASN A 379 23.17 26.15 -17.56
CA ASN A 379 23.02 26.08 -16.10
C ASN A 379 23.10 27.46 -15.41
N LYS A 380 23.98 28.35 -15.89
CA LYS A 380 24.05 29.76 -15.47
C LYS A 380 22.71 30.50 -15.60
N ASP A 381 21.88 30.16 -16.60
CA ASP A 381 20.67 30.93 -16.89
C ASP A 381 19.63 30.72 -15.78
N GLY A 382 19.64 29.55 -15.12
CA GLY A 382 18.86 29.26 -13.90
C GLY A 382 19.36 29.96 -12.64
N LEU A 383 20.51 30.65 -12.69
CA LEU A 383 20.95 31.55 -11.63
C LEU A 383 20.31 32.94 -11.72
N SER A 384 19.45 33.23 -12.71
CA SER A 384 18.96 34.60 -12.84
C SER A 384 18.07 35.02 -11.65
N ASN A 385 18.16 36.28 -11.25
CA ASN A 385 17.19 36.91 -10.36
C ASN A 385 15.84 37.11 -11.08
N ASP A 386 15.80 37.10 -12.42
CA ASP A 386 14.56 37.27 -13.18
C ASP A 386 13.47 36.28 -12.73
N TYR A 387 13.85 35.04 -12.35
CA TYR A 387 12.98 34.02 -11.72
C TYR A 387 12.15 34.59 -10.56
N THR A 388 12.81 35.29 -9.64
CA THR A 388 12.20 35.82 -8.42
C THR A 388 11.85 37.32 -8.48
N ASP A 389 12.18 38.00 -9.57
CA ASP A 389 11.66 39.34 -9.89
C ASP A 389 10.32 39.26 -10.64
N PHE A 390 10.22 38.44 -11.69
CA PHE A 390 9.14 38.50 -12.68
C PHE A 390 8.17 37.32 -12.68
N TRP A 391 8.63 36.09 -12.48
CA TRP A 391 7.77 34.90 -12.61
C TRP A 391 7.10 34.49 -11.30
N TYR A 392 7.84 34.37 -10.19
CA TYR A 392 7.27 33.96 -8.90
C TYR A 392 7.98 34.57 -7.68
N GLU A 393 7.35 34.47 -6.50
CA GLU A 393 7.96 34.69 -5.20
C GLU A 393 7.38 33.72 -4.16
N TYR A 394 8.09 33.56 -3.04
CA TYR A 394 7.67 32.68 -1.93
C TYR A 394 7.02 33.48 -0.82
N GLN A 395 5.81 33.08 -0.41
CA GLN A 395 5.23 33.55 0.85
C GLN A 395 5.91 32.80 2.02
N PRO A 396 6.51 33.48 3.00
CA PRO A 396 7.11 32.82 4.16
C PRO A 396 6.09 32.05 5.01
N THR A 397 6.49 30.89 5.52
CA THR A 397 5.72 30.14 6.53
C THR A 397 5.70 30.93 7.84
N ARG A 398 4.54 31.50 8.22
CA ARG A 398 4.39 32.17 9.53
C ARG A 398 4.15 31.13 10.63
N HIS A 399 4.98 31.18 11.66
CA HIS A 399 4.75 30.45 12.92
C HIS A 399 4.05 31.35 13.96
N CYS A 400 3.43 30.72 14.97
CA CYS A 400 2.86 31.40 16.13
C CYS A 400 3.96 31.96 17.04
N THR A 401 3.62 32.90 17.91
CA THR A 401 4.50 33.42 18.96
C THR A 401 3.77 33.48 20.30
N ARG A 402 4.47 33.81 21.39
CA ARG A 402 3.87 33.96 22.72
C ARG A 402 2.82 35.09 22.78
N GLU A 403 2.97 36.08 21.92
CA GLU A 403 2.08 37.23 21.75
C GLU A 403 0.93 36.92 20.76
N GLN A 404 1.13 35.93 19.89
CA GLN A 404 0.20 35.50 18.84
C GLN A 404 0.13 33.95 18.81
N PRO A 405 -0.53 33.32 19.80
CA PRO A 405 -0.51 31.86 20.01
C PRO A 405 -1.44 31.09 19.05
N TYR A 406 -1.51 31.52 17.79
CA TYR A 406 -2.41 30.96 16.78
C TYR A 406 -1.71 30.92 15.41
N CYS A 407 -2.29 30.13 14.50
CA CYS A 407 -1.76 29.88 13.16
C CYS A 407 -2.81 30.26 12.11
N ASP A 408 -2.37 30.80 10.97
CA ASP A 408 -3.25 31.40 9.95
C ASP A 408 -3.97 30.37 9.04
N SER A 409 -3.96 29.09 9.40
CA SER A 409 -4.57 28.01 8.61
C SER A 409 -5.41 27.05 9.45
N LYS A 410 -6.55 26.64 8.91
CA LYS A 410 -7.40 25.56 9.46
C LYS A 410 -6.65 24.23 9.62
N TYR A 411 -5.57 24.04 8.88
CA TYR A 411 -4.71 22.85 8.90
C TYR A 411 -3.49 22.96 9.82
N TYR A 412 -3.31 24.08 10.55
CA TYR A 412 -2.19 24.23 11.49
C TYR A 412 -2.67 24.32 12.95
N PHE A 413 -1.81 23.92 13.87
CA PHE A 413 -1.93 24.24 15.30
C PHE A 413 -0.62 24.85 15.80
N CYS A 414 -0.69 25.63 16.88
CA CYS A 414 0.51 26.15 17.55
C CYS A 414 1.05 25.09 18.52
N ASP A 415 2.29 24.66 18.31
CA ASP A 415 3.09 23.96 19.31
C ASP A 415 3.71 25.02 20.24
N GLU A 416 3.03 25.29 21.35
CA GLU A 416 3.47 26.26 22.38
C GLU A 416 4.79 25.87 23.06
N SER A 417 5.24 24.61 22.95
CA SER A 417 6.53 24.17 23.52
C SER A 417 7.74 24.69 22.73
N SER A 418 7.56 24.92 21.43
CA SER A 418 8.60 25.44 20.52
C SER A 418 8.24 26.78 19.86
N TRP A 419 7.03 27.29 20.09
CA TRP A 419 6.41 28.41 19.38
C TRP A 419 6.49 28.24 17.86
N LYS A 420 6.05 27.08 17.38
CA LYS A 420 5.97 26.77 15.94
C LYS A 420 4.57 26.34 15.53
N CYS A 421 4.08 26.90 14.43
CA CYS A 421 2.96 26.27 13.73
C CYS A 421 3.39 24.92 13.18
N ARG A 422 2.56 23.89 13.36
CA ARG A 422 2.74 22.53 12.84
C ARG A 422 1.46 22.06 12.16
N SER A 423 1.56 21.05 11.31
CA SER A 423 0.41 20.42 10.64
C SER A 423 -0.58 19.83 11.66
N LYS A 424 -1.86 19.82 11.32
CA LYS A 424 -2.86 19.08 12.11
C LYS A 424 -2.86 17.59 11.76
N VAL A 425 -3.23 16.81 12.75
CA VAL A 425 -3.37 15.34 12.71
C VAL A 425 -4.78 14.97 12.25
N GLN A 426 -4.87 13.97 11.37
CA GLN A 426 -6.13 13.43 10.84
C GLN A 426 -7.01 12.77 11.94
N LEU A 427 -8.30 12.58 11.66
CA LEU A 427 -9.15 11.75 12.52
C LEU A 427 -8.59 10.32 12.60
N GLY A 428 -8.49 9.77 13.81
CA GLY A 428 -7.83 8.49 14.08
C GLY A 428 -6.32 8.56 14.28
N GLY A 429 -5.69 9.70 14.01
CA GLY A 429 -4.25 9.89 14.13
C GLY A 429 -3.74 10.06 15.56
N ASN A 430 -2.42 9.95 15.73
CA ASN A 430 -1.70 10.01 16.99
C ASN A 430 -1.46 11.46 17.44
N CYS A 431 -1.93 11.79 18.65
CA CYS A 431 -1.75 13.11 19.28
C CYS A 431 -1.05 13.02 20.66
N THR A 432 -0.28 11.94 20.90
CA THR A 432 0.52 11.75 22.12
C THR A 432 1.36 12.99 22.44
N GLY A 433 1.32 13.45 23.70
CA GLY A 433 2.05 14.64 24.15
C GLY A 433 1.37 15.98 23.84
N PHE A 434 0.36 16.01 22.97
CA PHE A 434 -0.35 17.23 22.53
C PHE A 434 -1.81 17.28 22.99
N ALA A 435 -2.15 16.54 24.07
CA ALA A 435 -3.48 16.58 24.67
C ALA A 435 -3.86 17.99 25.15
N GLY A 436 -5.10 18.40 24.90
CA GLY A 436 -5.58 19.76 25.18
C GLY A 436 -5.23 20.83 24.13
N THR A 437 -4.30 20.54 23.20
CA THR A 437 -3.94 21.47 22.11
C THR A 437 -4.89 21.33 20.90
N GLY A 438 -4.81 22.29 19.97
CA GLY A 438 -5.54 22.28 18.71
C GLY A 438 -5.05 21.30 17.62
N ILE A 439 -4.17 20.34 17.97
CA ILE A 439 -3.50 19.41 17.04
C ILE A 439 -4.44 18.64 16.10
N CYS A 440 -5.63 18.27 16.57
CA CYS A 440 -6.55 17.44 15.80
C CYS A 440 -7.37 18.26 14.78
N PHE A 441 -7.44 17.78 13.53
CA PHE A 441 -8.28 18.39 12.50
C PHE A 441 -9.75 17.94 12.68
N ASN A 442 -10.67 18.91 12.81
CA ASN A 442 -12.12 18.71 13.00
C ASN A 442 -12.48 17.68 14.11
N SER A 443 -11.62 17.50 15.10
CA SER A 443 -11.69 16.47 16.15
C SER A 443 -10.88 16.91 17.38
N VAL A 444 -10.86 16.12 18.44
CA VAL A 444 -10.21 16.43 19.72
C VAL A 444 -9.26 15.30 20.12
N CYS A 445 -8.13 15.64 20.77
CA CYS A 445 -7.19 14.64 21.26
C CYS A 445 -7.76 13.95 22.52
N ILE A 446 -8.15 12.68 22.39
CA ILE A 446 -8.77 11.86 23.44
C ILE A 446 -7.99 10.54 23.53
N GLN A 447 -7.42 10.24 24.71
CA GLN A 447 -6.58 9.05 24.94
C GLN A 447 -5.47 8.89 23.87
N ASN A 448 -4.71 9.97 23.63
CA ASN A 448 -3.63 10.06 22.62
C ASN A 448 -4.06 9.81 21.16
N THR A 449 -5.36 9.72 20.86
CA THR A 449 -5.90 9.63 19.49
C THR A 449 -6.76 10.85 19.17
N CYS A 450 -6.69 11.38 17.95
CA CYS A 450 -7.67 12.35 17.47
C CYS A 450 -9.02 11.65 17.23
N ARG A 451 -10.06 12.02 17.98
CA ARG A 451 -11.40 11.43 17.92
C ARG A 451 -12.46 12.52 17.88
N LEU A 452 -13.62 12.23 17.30
CA LEU A 452 -14.79 13.08 17.48
C LEU A 452 -15.20 13.09 18.97
N PRO A 453 -15.70 14.21 19.51
CA PRO A 453 -16.37 14.21 20.82
C PRO A 453 -17.50 13.17 20.84
N ALA A 454 -17.79 12.62 22.02
CA ALA A 454 -18.84 11.61 22.16
C ALA A 454 -20.23 12.22 21.89
N THR A 455 -20.72 12.06 20.66
CA THR A 455 -22.14 12.18 20.34
C THR A 455 -22.89 11.02 20.97
N ASP A 456 -24.05 11.27 21.60
CA ASP A 456 -24.84 10.23 22.26
C ASP A 456 -25.05 9.01 21.36
N GLY A 457 -24.58 7.84 21.83
CA GLY A 457 -24.42 6.61 21.04
C GLY A 457 -25.72 5.88 20.67
N ASN A 458 -26.81 6.61 20.43
CA ASN A 458 -28.11 6.05 20.09
C ASN A 458 -28.15 5.58 18.62
N GLY A 459 -27.92 4.28 18.44
CA GLY A 459 -28.75 3.51 17.51
C GLY A 459 -28.40 3.55 16.01
N PHE A 460 -27.14 3.41 15.62
CA PHE A 460 -26.83 2.88 14.28
C PHE A 460 -27.02 1.35 14.23
N GLU A 461 -28.28 0.92 14.37
CA GLU A 461 -28.75 -0.42 13.97
C GLU A 461 -29.29 -0.40 12.54
N ARG A 462 -28.39 -0.26 11.55
CA ARG A 462 -28.77 -0.47 10.15
C ARG A 462 -29.05 -1.95 9.89
N ARG A 463 -30.31 -2.35 10.02
CA ARG A 463 -30.83 -3.59 9.42
C ARG A 463 -30.83 -3.46 7.90
N GLU A 464 -29.72 -3.80 7.27
CA GLU A 464 -29.62 -3.84 5.81
C GLU A 464 -30.50 -4.95 5.20
N ARG A 465 -31.06 -4.67 4.02
CA ARG A 465 -31.77 -5.65 3.20
C ARG A 465 -30.72 -6.54 2.52
N ARG A 466 -30.54 -7.75 3.05
CA ARG A 466 -29.53 -8.71 2.58
C ARG A 466 -29.85 -9.17 1.15
N PRO A 467 -28.89 -9.15 0.22
CA PRO A 467 -29.12 -9.60 -1.15
C PRO A 467 -29.29 -11.13 -1.21
N SER A 468 -30.20 -11.60 -2.07
CA SER A 468 -30.45 -13.01 -2.35
C SER A 468 -29.85 -13.41 -3.69
N GLY A 469 -29.28 -14.62 -3.80
CA GLY A 469 -28.64 -15.09 -5.03
C GLY A 469 -27.17 -14.66 -5.19
N VAL A 470 -26.51 -14.30 -4.09
CA VAL A 470 -25.08 -13.99 -4.01
C VAL A 470 -24.26 -15.17 -3.50
N VAL A 471 -22.97 -15.20 -3.83
CA VAL A 471 -21.97 -16.08 -3.22
C VAL A 471 -21.25 -15.30 -2.11
N TRP A 472 -20.92 -15.96 -1.01
CA TRP A 472 -20.29 -15.30 0.14
C TRP A 472 -18.79 -15.63 0.19
N ALA A 473 -17.96 -14.59 0.25
CA ALA A 473 -16.53 -14.68 0.46
C ALA A 473 -16.13 -14.05 1.81
N LYS A 474 -14.94 -14.38 2.32
CA LYS A 474 -14.38 -13.70 3.50
C LYS A 474 -13.15 -12.86 3.17
N THR A 475 -13.02 -11.74 3.86
CA THR A 475 -11.81 -10.92 3.94
C THR A 475 -11.57 -10.52 5.39
N LEU A 476 -10.34 -10.10 5.72
CA LEU A 476 -9.89 -9.74 7.06
C LEU A 476 -9.54 -8.25 7.09
N MET A 477 -10.03 -7.49 8.07
CA MET A 477 -9.63 -6.11 8.31
C MET A 477 -8.68 -6.01 9.51
N LEU A 478 -7.59 -5.25 9.38
CA LEU A 478 -6.57 -5.04 10.41
C LEU A 478 -6.45 -3.56 10.78
N THR A 479 -6.22 -3.28 12.07
CA THR A 479 -5.94 -1.94 12.63
C THR A 479 -4.53 -1.48 12.31
N ASP A 480 -4.17 -0.23 12.61
CA ASP A 480 -2.81 0.33 12.48
C ASP A 480 -1.66 -0.46 13.14
N GLY A 481 -1.97 -1.44 14.01
CA GLY A 481 -0.98 -2.22 14.76
C GLY A 481 -0.95 -3.71 14.40
N ASP A 482 -1.30 -4.09 13.16
CA ASP A 482 -1.54 -5.47 12.69
C ASP A 482 -2.67 -6.24 13.41
N GLU A 483 -3.13 -5.81 14.59
CA GLU A 483 -4.23 -6.42 15.34
C GLU A 483 -5.57 -6.36 14.55
N PRO A 484 -6.46 -7.37 14.68
CA PRO A 484 -7.72 -7.39 13.95
C PRO A 484 -8.64 -6.20 14.27
N LEU A 485 -9.21 -5.59 13.22
CA LEU A 485 -10.11 -4.45 13.39
C LEU A 485 -11.50 -4.92 13.80
N VAL A 486 -11.92 -4.56 15.02
CA VAL A 486 -13.26 -4.87 15.55
C VAL A 486 -14.02 -3.57 15.82
N SER A 487 -14.90 -3.16 14.89
CA SER A 487 -15.76 -1.99 15.03
C SER A 487 -17.03 -2.06 14.16
N PRO A 488 -18.24 -1.80 14.72
CA PRO A 488 -19.51 -1.95 14.00
C PRO A 488 -19.79 -0.89 12.92
N ILE A 489 -18.91 0.10 12.75
CA ILE A 489 -19.02 1.16 11.72
C ILE A 489 -17.89 1.09 10.67
N ALA A 490 -16.89 0.23 10.87
CA ALA A 490 -15.96 -0.12 9.81
C ALA A 490 -16.68 -0.98 8.76
N HIS A 491 -16.36 -0.76 7.49
CA HIS A 491 -17.14 -1.29 6.39
C HIS A 491 -16.31 -1.53 5.13
N ILE A 492 -16.85 -2.38 4.26
CA ILE A 492 -16.35 -2.57 2.90
C ILE A 492 -17.51 -2.31 1.94
N THR A 493 -17.32 -1.37 1.03
CA THR A 493 -18.23 -1.10 -0.09
C THR A 493 -17.77 -1.89 -1.31
N LEU A 494 -18.68 -2.71 -1.84
CA LEU A 494 -18.52 -3.48 -3.06
C LEU A 494 -19.22 -2.75 -4.21
N LEU A 495 -18.54 -2.63 -5.36
CA LEU A 495 -19.10 -2.06 -6.58
C LEU A 495 -18.87 -3.05 -7.74
N ASP A 496 -19.97 -3.57 -8.29
CA ASP A 496 -19.93 -4.34 -9.55
C ASP A 496 -19.71 -3.38 -10.73
N GLU A 497 -18.54 -3.47 -11.36
CA GLU A 497 -18.16 -2.66 -12.53
C GLU A 497 -18.96 -3.05 -13.80
N SER A 498 -19.70 -4.16 -13.73
CA SER A 498 -20.50 -4.72 -14.83
C SER A 498 -21.98 -4.27 -14.77
N GLY A 499 -22.58 -4.28 -13.58
CA GLY A 499 -23.98 -3.91 -13.34
C GLY A 499 -24.21 -2.55 -12.67
N GLY A 500 -23.16 -1.89 -12.18
CA GLY A 500 -23.25 -0.59 -11.48
C GLY A 500 -23.91 -0.68 -10.10
N THR A 501 -24.12 -1.88 -9.55
CA THR A 501 -24.71 -2.07 -8.22
C THR A 501 -23.65 -1.91 -7.13
N GLU A 502 -23.91 -0.97 -6.22
CA GLU A 502 -23.13 -0.74 -5.01
C GLU A 502 -23.77 -1.49 -3.83
N THR A 503 -22.95 -2.05 -2.93
CA THR A 503 -23.40 -2.71 -1.69
C THR A 503 -22.36 -2.53 -0.61
N THR A 504 -22.70 -1.86 0.48
CA THR A 504 -21.86 -1.78 1.68
C THR A 504 -22.09 -2.99 2.58
N VAL A 505 -21.06 -3.40 3.32
CA VAL A 505 -21.13 -4.40 4.39
C VAL A 505 -20.44 -3.85 5.63
N PHE A 506 -21.11 -3.97 6.77
CA PHE A 506 -20.57 -3.67 8.10
C PHE A 506 -20.19 -4.96 8.84
N GLN A 507 -19.29 -4.85 9.82
CA GLN A 507 -18.81 -6.01 10.58
C GLN A 507 -19.90 -6.66 11.46
N GLU A 508 -19.90 -7.99 11.53
CA GLU A 508 -20.80 -8.73 12.42
C GLU A 508 -20.43 -8.51 13.91
N ARG A 509 -21.43 -8.23 14.74
CA ARG A 509 -21.25 -7.96 16.19
C ARG A 509 -20.89 -9.19 17.03
N ALA A 510 -21.00 -10.40 16.49
CA ALA A 510 -20.85 -11.64 17.25
C ALA A 510 -19.94 -12.62 16.49
N LEU A 511 -18.73 -12.82 17.01
CA LEU A 511 -17.76 -13.72 16.40
C LEU A 511 -18.21 -15.18 16.50
N GLN A 512 -18.05 -15.95 15.41
CA GLN A 512 -18.33 -17.38 15.39
C GLN A 512 -17.01 -18.16 15.27
N TYR A 513 -16.47 -18.62 16.40
CA TYR A 513 -15.32 -19.53 16.41
C TYR A 513 -15.60 -20.76 15.51
N PRO A 514 -14.66 -21.17 14.61
CA PRO A 514 -13.24 -20.78 14.57
C PRO A 514 -12.86 -19.65 13.59
N GLU A 515 -13.76 -18.70 13.27
CA GLU A 515 -13.36 -17.53 12.46
C GLU A 515 -12.51 -16.52 13.27
N MET A 516 -11.62 -15.82 12.56
CA MET A 516 -10.78 -14.78 13.14
C MET A 516 -11.58 -13.51 13.49
N PRO A 517 -11.24 -12.79 14.58
CA PRO A 517 -11.62 -11.38 14.72
C PRO A 517 -11.21 -10.59 13.46
N GLY A 518 -11.88 -9.48 13.16
CA GLY A 518 -11.61 -8.71 11.94
C GLY A 518 -12.22 -9.28 10.64
N ILE A 519 -12.82 -10.47 10.65
CA ILE A 519 -13.45 -11.04 9.44
C ILE A 519 -14.69 -10.23 9.01
N MET A 520 -14.81 -10.05 7.69
CA MET A 520 -15.90 -9.40 6.97
C MET A 520 -16.43 -10.34 5.88
N TYR A 521 -17.75 -10.45 5.75
CA TYR A 521 -18.43 -11.32 4.78
C TYR A 521 -18.87 -10.55 3.54
N LEU A 522 -18.27 -10.83 2.38
CA LEU A 522 -18.50 -10.13 1.12
C LEU A 522 -19.59 -10.83 0.28
N PRO A 523 -20.73 -10.18 -0.02
CA PRO A 523 -21.75 -10.68 -0.94
C PRO A 523 -21.35 -10.41 -2.39
N LEU A 524 -20.88 -11.43 -3.08
CA LEU A 524 -20.40 -11.36 -4.46
C LEU A 524 -21.45 -11.85 -5.48
N PRO A 525 -21.48 -11.32 -6.71
CA PRO A 525 -22.31 -11.86 -7.79
C PRO A 525 -22.06 -13.36 -8.02
N HIS A 526 -23.12 -14.14 -8.23
CA HIS A 526 -22.98 -15.54 -8.57
C HIS A 526 -22.43 -15.70 -10.00
N PRO A 527 -21.27 -16.35 -10.20
CA PRO A 527 -20.67 -16.49 -11.52
C PRO A 527 -21.61 -17.27 -12.45
N ARG A 528 -21.71 -16.81 -13.70
CA ARG A 528 -22.45 -17.49 -14.77
C ARG A 528 -21.46 -18.01 -15.79
N GLU A 529 -21.83 -19.09 -16.47
CA GLU A 529 -20.99 -19.68 -17.51
C GLU A 529 -20.72 -18.66 -18.64
N GLY A 530 -19.46 -18.50 -19.03
CA GLY A 530 -19.02 -17.51 -20.03
C GLY A 530 -19.10 -16.03 -19.61
N VAL A 531 -19.45 -15.70 -18.36
CA VAL A 531 -19.57 -14.32 -17.88
C VAL A 531 -18.61 -14.04 -16.73
N ALA A 532 -17.72 -13.07 -16.93
CA ALA A 532 -16.84 -12.54 -15.90
C ALA A 532 -17.50 -11.33 -15.21
N TYR A 533 -17.55 -11.34 -13.87
CA TYR A 533 -17.96 -10.18 -13.07
C TYR A 533 -16.71 -9.52 -12.47
N ASN A 534 -16.56 -8.21 -12.68
CA ASN A 534 -15.51 -7.43 -12.05
C ASN A 534 -16.09 -6.67 -10.85
N VAL A 535 -15.68 -7.03 -9.65
CA VAL A 535 -16.08 -6.36 -8.41
C VAL A 535 -14.89 -5.56 -7.89
N SER A 536 -15.08 -4.26 -7.65
CA SER A 536 -14.13 -3.42 -6.93
C SER A 536 -14.56 -3.24 -5.47
N LEU A 537 -13.59 -3.04 -4.58
CA LEU A 537 -13.80 -2.93 -3.13
C LEU A 537 -13.17 -1.63 -2.61
N ASP A 538 -13.89 -0.90 -1.75
CA ASP A 538 -13.36 0.21 -0.94
C ASP A 538 -13.58 -0.13 0.54
N ALA A 539 -12.50 -0.29 1.29
CA ALA A 539 -12.52 -0.70 2.69
C ALA A 539 -12.16 0.48 3.59
N ARG A 540 -13.00 0.75 4.61
CA ARG A 540 -12.90 1.91 5.49
C ARG A 540 -12.91 1.52 6.96
N ASP A 541 -11.99 2.08 7.72
CA ASP A 541 -11.96 1.93 9.17
C ASP A 541 -13.07 2.75 9.85
N HIS A 542 -13.16 2.67 11.18
CA HIS A 542 -14.16 3.38 11.97
C HIS A 542 -13.90 4.89 12.11
N TYR A 543 -12.86 5.42 11.47
CA TYR A 543 -12.60 6.84 11.28
C TYR A 543 -12.84 7.29 9.81
N GLY A 544 -13.24 6.36 8.92
CA GLY A 544 -13.44 6.62 7.48
C GLY A 544 -12.15 6.60 6.65
N ARG A 545 -11.00 6.23 7.24
CA ARG A 545 -9.71 6.14 6.54
C ARG A 545 -9.70 4.92 5.61
N TYR A 546 -9.07 5.07 4.44
CA TYR A 546 -8.92 3.98 3.47
C TYR A 546 -7.96 2.90 3.98
N CYS A 547 -8.39 1.64 3.88
CA CYS A 547 -7.59 0.47 4.23
C CYS A 547 -7.02 -0.17 2.95
N GLN A 548 -5.69 -0.31 2.88
CA GLN A 548 -5.04 -0.86 1.69
C GLN A 548 -5.24 -2.39 1.62
N SER A 549 -5.53 -2.89 0.42
CA SER A 549 -5.66 -4.32 0.12
C SER A 549 -4.31 -5.02 -0.09
N TYR A 550 -4.21 -6.21 0.46
CA TYR A 550 -3.06 -7.11 0.39
C TYR A 550 -3.54 -8.47 -0.10
N CYS A 551 -2.98 -8.95 -1.20
CA CYS A 551 -3.33 -10.23 -1.80
C CYS A 551 -2.24 -11.26 -1.55
N TYR A 552 -2.62 -12.48 -1.19
CA TYR A 552 -1.72 -13.60 -0.95
C TYR A 552 -1.08 -14.09 -2.26
N ASN A 553 0.24 -14.01 -2.38
CA ASN A 553 0.98 -14.53 -3.52
C ASN A 553 1.49 -15.94 -3.21
N ALA A 554 0.71 -16.95 -3.60
CA ALA A 554 0.98 -18.37 -3.34
C ALA A 554 2.31 -18.89 -3.93
N THR A 555 2.95 -18.19 -4.87
CA THR A 555 4.26 -18.57 -5.42
C THR A 555 5.42 -18.22 -4.48
N ILE A 556 5.23 -17.26 -3.57
CA ILE A 556 6.25 -16.80 -2.61
C ILE A 556 5.78 -16.85 -1.14
N ASP A 557 4.59 -17.39 -0.89
CA ASP A 557 4.00 -17.57 0.45
C ASP A 557 3.95 -16.26 1.28
N LYS A 558 3.64 -15.14 0.63
CA LYS A 558 3.59 -13.78 1.22
C LYS A 558 2.45 -12.94 0.65
N HIS A 559 1.81 -12.14 1.51
CA HIS A 559 0.86 -11.09 1.09
C HIS A 559 1.60 -9.89 0.48
N GLN A 560 1.03 -9.30 -0.57
CA GLN A 560 1.60 -8.15 -1.28
C GLN A 560 0.51 -7.12 -1.61
N VAL A 561 0.86 -5.82 -1.67
CA VAL A 561 -0.08 -4.76 -2.06
C VAL A 561 -0.68 -5.07 -3.44
N CYS A 562 -2.00 -5.23 -3.49
CA CYS A 562 -2.76 -5.43 -4.72
C CYS A 562 -3.80 -4.33 -4.93
N GLN A 563 -4.40 -4.27 -6.12
CA GLN A 563 -5.60 -3.46 -6.29
C GLN A 563 -6.78 -4.19 -5.64
N PRO A 564 -7.71 -3.46 -4.99
CA PRO A 564 -8.91 -4.05 -4.39
C PRO A 564 -9.94 -4.37 -5.48
N LYS A 565 -9.64 -5.35 -6.32
CA LYS A 565 -10.48 -5.84 -7.41
C LYS A 565 -10.49 -7.37 -7.43
N LEU A 566 -11.65 -7.94 -7.72
CA LEU A 566 -11.88 -9.37 -7.89
C LEU A 566 -12.55 -9.61 -9.25
N THR A 567 -11.94 -10.44 -10.09
CA THR A 567 -12.53 -10.92 -11.34
C THR A 567 -13.07 -12.33 -11.12
N ILE A 568 -14.39 -12.44 -11.04
CA ILE A 568 -15.12 -13.66 -10.69
C ILE A 568 -15.58 -14.31 -11.99
N LYS A 569 -15.03 -15.49 -12.31
CA LYS A 569 -15.36 -16.31 -13.49
C LYS A 569 -15.65 -17.75 -13.07
N ASN A 570 -16.23 -18.53 -13.98
CA ASN A 570 -16.19 -20.00 -13.87
C ASN A 570 -14.74 -20.50 -14.09
N ARG A 571 -14.33 -21.57 -13.39
CA ARG A 571 -12.92 -22.01 -13.27
C ARG A 571 -12.31 -22.65 -14.54
N PHE A 572 -13.08 -22.80 -15.62
CA PHE A 572 -12.58 -23.29 -16.91
C PHE A 572 -11.62 -22.32 -17.62
N GLU A 573 -11.62 -21.04 -17.22
CA GLU A 573 -10.70 -20.03 -17.73
C GLU A 573 -9.46 -19.86 -16.84
N LYS A 574 -8.29 -19.64 -17.46
CA LYS A 574 -7.00 -19.48 -16.77
C LYS A 574 -6.90 -18.25 -15.85
N ASP A 575 -7.82 -17.29 -15.99
CA ASP A 575 -7.78 -16.01 -15.27
C ASP A 575 -8.67 -15.96 -14.01
N ALA A 576 -9.26 -17.08 -13.61
CA ALA A 576 -10.19 -17.12 -12.46
C ALA A 576 -9.45 -16.91 -11.12
N SER A 577 -9.91 -15.95 -10.32
CA SER A 577 -9.30 -15.62 -9.02
C SER A 577 -9.56 -16.68 -7.93
N ASN A 578 -8.53 -16.99 -7.14
CA ASN A 578 -8.62 -17.89 -5.98
C ASN A 578 -9.21 -17.14 -4.77
N ILE A 579 -10.54 -16.99 -4.72
CA ILE A 579 -11.25 -16.37 -3.61
C ILE A 579 -11.56 -17.40 -2.51
N SER A 580 -11.38 -17.00 -1.24
CA SER A 580 -11.84 -17.70 -0.05
C SER A 580 -13.36 -17.58 0.11
N TYR A 581 -14.09 -18.69 -0.07
CA TYR A 581 -15.56 -18.73 0.02
C TYR A 581 -16.02 -19.35 1.34
N THR A 582 -16.97 -18.69 2.02
CA THR A 582 -17.58 -19.21 3.26
C THR A 582 -19.06 -18.86 3.29
N HIS A 583 -19.93 -19.84 3.51
CA HIS A 583 -21.38 -19.66 3.54
C HIS A 583 -21.92 -19.71 4.98
N SER A 584 -21.79 -18.60 5.71
CA SER A 584 -22.60 -18.38 6.90
C SER A 584 -22.90 -16.90 7.06
N PHE A 585 -24.19 -16.55 7.08
CA PHE A 585 -24.66 -15.27 7.60
C PHE A 585 -25.44 -15.46 8.91
N ASN A 586 -26.21 -16.55 9.05
CA ASN A 586 -26.89 -16.95 10.30
C ASN A 586 -27.40 -18.41 10.28
N SER A 587 -27.32 -19.09 9.13
CA SER A 587 -28.02 -20.35 8.81
C SER A 587 -27.26 -21.64 9.15
N ARG A 588 -26.06 -21.55 9.72
CA ARG A 588 -25.28 -22.64 10.36
C ARG A 588 -24.90 -23.82 9.43
N ARG A 589 -23.63 -24.09 9.09
CA ARG A 589 -22.38 -23.33 9.08
C ARG A 589 -21.56 -23.95 7.92
N PHE A 590 -21.01 -23.15 7.00
CA PHE A 590 -19.99 -23.61 6.05
C PHE A 590 -18.66 -22.92 6.34
N LEU A 591 -17.55 -23.51 5.87
CA LEU A 591 -16.22 -23.22 6.39
C LEU A 591 -15.14 -23.33 5.32
N ASP A 592 -14.29 -22.32 5.25
CA ASP A 592 -13.05 -22.31 4.45
C ASP A 592 -11.90 -22.84 5.31
N LEU A 593 -11.81 -24.17 5.42
CA LEU A 593 -10.67 -24.89 6.00
C LEU A 593 -10.16 -25.94 4.99
N ASP A 594 -8.83 -26.00 4.85
CA ASP A 594 -8.17 -27.07 4.10
C ASP A 594 -8.15 -28.37 4.92
N LEU A 595 -9.16 -29.20 4.71
CA LEU A 595 -9.32 -30.52 5.34
C LEU A 595 -8.37 -31.60 4.76
N SER A 596 -7.39 -31.23 3.92
CA SER A 596 -6.34 -32.17 3.48
C SER A 596 -5.36 -32.52 4.61
N VAL A 597 -5.33 -31.71 5.68
CA VAL A 597 -4.41 -31.86 6.82
C VAL A 597 -5.14 -32.37 8.07
N HIS A 598 -4.42 -33.17 8.87
CA HIS A 598 -4.90 -33.85 10.07
C HIS A 598 -5.37 -32.89 11.19
N PRO A 599 -6.17 -33.35 12.16
CA PRO A 599 -6.45 -32.61 13.39
C PRO A 599 -5.23 -32.21 14.24
N ALA A 600 -4.06 -32.79 13.98
CA ALA A 600 -2.78 -32.35 14.57
C ALA A 600 -2.21 -31.05 13.96
N GLU A 601 -2.71 -30.63 12.79
CA GLU A 601 -2.24 -29.49 12.00
C GLU A 601 -3.41 -28.75 11.33
N TRP A 602 -4.50 -28.49 12.06
CA TRP A 602 -5.59 -27.62 11.59
C TRP A 602 -5.01 -26.24 11.18
N LYS A 603 -5.07 -25.93 9.87
CA LYS A 603 -4.58 -24.67 9.31
C LYS A 603 -5.77 -23.78 8.95
N ILE A 604 -6.18 -22.95 9.91
CA ILE A 604 -6.81 -21.68 9.58
C ILE A 604 -5.82 -20.92 8.71
N ALA A 605 -6.31 -20.26 7.66
CA ALA A 605 -5.52 -19.41 6.78
C ALA A 605 -6.12 -17.99 6.76
N PRO A 606 -5.29 -16.93 6.68
CA PRO A 606 -5.79 -15.61 6.32
C PRO A 606 -6.42 -15.66 4.92
N PRO A 607 -7.51 -14.93 4.67
CA PRO A 607 -8.14 -14.91 3.36
C PRO A 607 -7.21 -14.40 2.26
N TYR A 608 -7.49 -14.80 1.01
CA TYR A 608 -6.71 -14.39 -0.16
C TYR A 608 -6.49 -12.88 -0.23
N MET A 609 -7.49 -12.07 0.14
CA MET A 609 -7.38 -10.62 0.25
C MET A 609 -7.61 -10.18 1.70
N VAL A 610 -6.74 -9.30 2.20
CA VAL A 610 -6.75 -8.70 3.55
C VAL A 610 -6.68 -7.19 3.41
N PHE A 611 -7.41 -6.43 4.21
CA PHE A 611 -7.41 -4.97 4.22
C PHE A 611 -6.74 -4.44 5.48
N ALA A 612 -5.55 -3.86 5.35
CA ALA A 612 -4.84 -3.26 6.47
C ALA A 612 -5.11 -1.75 6.50
N CYS A 613 -5.76 -1.27 7.56
CA CYS A 613 -6.10 0.13 7.79
C CYS A 613 -4.90 0.90 8.35
N HIS A 614 -3.76 0.78 7.64
CA HIS A 614 -2.40 0.94 8.14
C HIS A 614 -1.74 2.24 7.69
N ARG A 615 -1.04 2.88 8.64
CA ARG A 615 -0.04 3.92 8.43
C ARG A 615 1.31 3.46 7.87
N LYS A 616 1.64 2.18 7.97
CA LYS A 616 2.85 1.59 7.39
C LYS A 616 2.53 0.21 6.84
N VAL A 617 3.12 -0.15 5.69
CA VAL A 617 2.90 -1.45 5.05
C VAL A 617 3.11 -2.60 6.06
N PRO A 618 2.09 -3.45 6.33
CA PRO A 618 2.19 -4.57 7.27
C PRO A 618 3.24 -5.57 6.81
N ASN A 619 3.84 -6.31 7.75
CA ASN A 619 4.67 -7.45 7.36
C ASN A 619 3.76 -8.60 6.89
N ALA A 620 4.12 -9.24 5.78
CA ALA A 620 3.43 -10.43 5.28
C ALA A 620 3.40 -11.57 6.31
N ASP A 621 4.44 -11.68 7.14
CA ASP A 621 4.52 -12.70 8.18
C ASP A 621 3.48 -12.46 9.29
N THR A 622 3.12 -11.21 9.62
CA THR A 622 2.11 -10.91 10.65
C THR A 622 0.72 -11.34 10.20
N ILE A 623 0.37 -11.08 8.93
CA ILE A 623 -0.90 -11.53 8.32
C ILE A 623 -1.04 -13.06 8.38
N LYS A 624 0.07 -13.79 8.35
CA LYS A 624 0.10 -15.26 8.51
C LYS A 624 0.02 -15.69 9.97
N ALA A 625 0.77 -15.05 10.87
CA ALA A 625 0.75 -15.32 12.31
C ALA A 625 -0.62 -15.03 12.97
N LEU A 626 -1.41 -14.12 12.40
CA LEU A 626 -2.80 -13.88 12.80
C LEU A 626 -3.66 -15.16 12.79
N ALA A 627 -3.42 -16.10 11.87
CA ALA A 627 -4.13 -17.37 11.85
C ALA A 627 -3.68 -18.35 12.95
N ASP A 628 -2.47 -18.18 13.51
CA ASP A 628 -2.03 -18.94 14.68
C ASP A 628 -2.77 -18.51 15.96
N SER A 629 -3.23 -17.25 16.04
CA SER A 629 -3.96 -16.72 17.21
C SER A 629 -5.33 -17.38 17.47
N VAL A 630 -5.87 -18.09 16.47
CA VAL A 630 -7.20 -18.75 16.52
C VAL A 630 -7.07 -20.28 16.42
N LYS A 631 -5.84 -20.81 16.40
CA LYS A 631 -5.65 -22.27 16.51
C LYS A 631 -6.16 -22.77 17.86
N PRO A 632 -6.80 -23.95 17.91
CA PRO A 632 -7.17 -24.57 19.17
C PRO A 632 -5.90 -24.82 20.02
N PRO A 633 -6.01 -24.73 21.36
CA PRO A 633 -4.92 -25.14 22.24
C PRO A 633 -4.60 -26.63 22.04
N PRO A 634 -3.37 -27.09 22.41
CA PRO A 634 -3.01 -28.50 22.28
C PRO A 634 -4.00 -29.40 23.05
N GLU A 635 -4.61 -30.34 22.33
CA GLU A 635 -5.74 -31.14 22.79
C GLU A 635 -5.36 -32.09 23.94
N THR A 636 -5.92 -31.86 25.14
CA THR A 636 -5.65 -32.64 26.37
C THR A 636 -6.78 -33.60 26.75
N THR A 637 -7.86 -33.67 25.97
CA THR A 637 -9.01 -34.54 26.24
C THR A 637 -8.68 -36.02 26.04
N GLU A 638 -9.28 -36.89 26.88
CA GLU A 638 -9.10 -38.35 26.79
C GLU A 638 -9.73 -38.98 25.54
N TYR A 639 -10.70 -38.31 24.92
CA TYR A 639 -11.51 -38.85 23.82
C TYR A 639 -11.64 -37.87 22.66
N VAL A 640 -11.73 -38.41 21.45
CA VAL A 640 -12.08 -37.68 20.23
C VAL A 640 -13.39 -38.22 19.64
N TRP A 641 -14.06 -37.38 18.87
CA TRP A 641 -15.25 -37.74 18.11
C TRP A 641 -14.90 -37.79 16.62
N PHE A 642 -15.26 -38.88 15.97
CA PHE A 642 -15.15 -39.06 14.52
C PHE A 642 -16.52 -39.36 13.93
N ARG A 643 -16.58 -39.54 12.61
CA ARG A 643 -17.82 -39.67 11.83
C ARG A 643 -17.95 -41.07 11.23
N VAL A 644 -19.18 -41.57 11.19
CA VAL A 644 -19.59 -42.84 10.56
C VAL A 644 -20.92 -42.61 9.85
N ASN A 645 -21.11 -43.16 8.65
CA ASN A 645 -22.43 -43.10 8.01
C ASN A 645 -23.29 -44.31 8.44
N VAL A 646 -24.59 -44.09 8.67
CA VAL A 646 -25.60 -45.14 8.78
C VAL A 646 -26.76 -44.82 7.84
N LEU A 647 -26.99 -45.71 6.88
CA LEU A 647 -27.91 -45.53 5.75
C LEU A 647 -28.96 -46.63 5.75
N LYS A 648 -30.24 -46.26 5.59
CA LYS A 648 -31.31 -47.25 5.50
C LYS A 648 -31.32 -47.94 4.14
N LYS A 649 -31.29 -49.28 4.13
CA LYS A 649 -31.40 -50.10 2.92
C LYS A 649 -32.85 -50.13 2.44
N SER A 650 -33.06 -50.11 1.12
CA SER A 650 -34.41 -50.19 0.55
C SER A 650 -35.05 -51.54 0.91
N GLY A 651 -36.23 -51.52 1.54
CA GLY A 651 -36.89 -52.70 2.10
C GLY A 651 -36.43 -53.09 3.52
N GLY A 652 -35.49 -52.38 4.15
CA GLY A 652 -35.03 -52.67 5.52
C GLY A 652 -36.15 -52.49 6.56
N SER A 653 -36.37 -53.49 7.40
CA SER A 653 -37.44 -53.51 8.42
C SER A 653 -37.16 -52.65 9.65
N ILE A 654 -35.91 -52.25 9.88
CA ILE A 654 -35.45 -51.58 11.11
C ILE A 654 -35.83 -50.10 11.12
N ASN A 655 -36.29 -49.59 12.27
CA ASN A 655 -36.36 -48.15 12.52
C ASN A 655 -35.00 -47.63 13.02
N LEU A 656 -34.32 -46.79 12.24
CA LEU A 656 -33.03 -46.22 12.64
C LEU A 656 -33.17 -45.18 13.76
N ASP A 657 -34.36 -44.65 14.04
CA ASP A 657 -34.55 -43.68 15.13
C ASP A 657 -34.61 -44.34 16.53
N ASP A 658 -34.99 -45.62 16.59
CA ASP A 658 -35.05 -46.43 17.82
C ASP A 658 -33.79 -47.29 18.05
N ALA A 659 -32.86 -47.28 17.09
CA ALA A 659 -31.62 -48.04 17.14
C ALA A 659 -30.50 -47.30 17.88
N GLU A 660 -29.51 -48.06 18.36
CA GLU A 660 -28.31 -47.57 19.03
C GLU A 660 -27.06 -47.86 18.19
N ILE A 661 -26.04 -47.02 18.34
CA ILE A 661 -24.69 -47.26 17.85
C ILE A 661 -23.76 -47.53 19.05
N GLU A 662 -23.03 -48.62 18.97
CA GLU A 662 -22.08 -49.12 19.96
C GLU A 662 -20.67 -49.07 19.37
N VAL A 663 -19.73 -48.54 20.15
CA VAL A 663 -18.32 -48.41 19.77
C VAL A 663 -17.49 -48.96 20.92
N GLN A 664 -16.70 -49.99 20.62
CA GLN A 664 -15.85 -50.70 21.58
C GLN A 664 -14.39 -50.50 21.19
N ASP A 665 -13.55 -50.12 22.14
CA ASP A 665 -12.10 -50.09 21.95
C ASP A 665 -11.53 -51.52 21.91
N MET A 666 -10.68 -51.81 20.93
CA MET A 666 -10.12 -53.14 20.70
C MET A 666 -8.92 -53.42 21.60
N ASP A 667 -8.20 -52.38 22.02
CA ASP A 667 -7.03 -52.46 22.91
C ASP A 667 -7.47 -52.43 24.39
N ASP A 668 -8.70 -51.98 24.67
CA ASP A 668 -9.37 -52.08 25.98
C ASP A 668 -10.86 -52.41 25.83
N PRO A 669 -11.24 -53.70 25.79
CA PRO A 669 -12.63 -54.12 25.62
C PRO A 669 -13.60 -53.66 26.72
N SER A 670 -13.12 -53.02 27.80
CA SER A 670 -13.97 -52.43 28.84
C SER A 670 -14.43 -51.00 28.52
N ASP A 671 -13.74 -50.28 27.63
CA ASP A 671 -14.21 -49.00 27.10
C ASP A 671 -15.21 -49.23 25.96
N VAL A 672 -16.50 -49.20 26.32
CA VAL A 672 -17.63 -49.30 25.41
C VAL A 672 -18.48 -48.04 25.51
N TRP A 673 -18.56 -47.30 24.40
CA TRP A 673 -19.45 -46.15 24.26
C TRP A 673 -20.71 -46.55 23.49
N ILE A 674 -21.89 -46.21 24.03
CA ILE A 674 -23.19 -46.48 23.40
C ILE A 674 -24.01 -45.20 23.36
N SER A 675 -24.68 -44.94 22.24
CA SER A 675 -25.63 -43.85 22.08
C SER A 675 -26.77 -44.24 21.15
N SER A 676 -27.98 -43.70 21.39
CA SER A 676 -29.05 -43.81 20.40
C SER A 676 -28.65 -43.08 19.12
N ILE A 677 -28.98 -43.64 17.96
CA ILE A 677 -28.69 -43.04 16.65
C ILE A 677 -29.24 -41.61 16.60
N ARG A 678 -30.45 -41.36 17.14
CA ARG A 678 -31.06 -40.03 17.25
C ARG A 678 -30.22 -39.00 18.02
N ARG A 679 -29.34 -39.42 18.95
CA ARG A 679 -28.40 -38.53 19.68
C ARG A 679 -27.02 -38.44 19.02
N ALA A 680 -26.56 -39.50 18.36
CA ALA A 680 -25.30 -39.51 17.63
C ALA A 680 -25.40 -38.74 16.29
N ARG A 681 -26.59 -38.64 15.71
CA ARG A 681 -26.88 -38.03 14.41
C ARG A 681 -26.42 -36.56 14.31
N SER A 682 -25.74 -36.24 13.21
CA SER A 682 -25.39 -34.88 12.83
C SER A 682 -26.63 -33.99 12.69
N ALA A 683 -26.52 -32.74 13.13
CA ALA A 683 -27.57 -31.74 13.01
C ALA A 683 -27.85 -31.31 11.54
N TYR A 684 -27.02 -31.74 10.58
CA TYR A 684 -27.03 -31.26 9.19
C TYR A 684 -27.28 -32.38 8.16
N ASP A 685 -26.66 -33.56 8.33
CA ASP A 685 -26.92 -34.74 7.49
C ASP A 685 -27.37 -35.90 8.39
N GLN A 686 -28.62 -36.34 8.22
CA GLN A 686 -29.21 -37.36 9.08
C GLN A 686 -28.61 -38.77 8.93
N SER A 687 -27.79 -38.98 7.89
CA SER A 687 -27.03 -40.21 7.68
C SER A 687 -25.67 -40.23 8.38
N VAL A 688 -25.15 -39.09 8.83
CA VAL A 688 -23.86 -39.02 9.54
C VAL A 688 -24.09 -39.14 11.05
N MET A 689 -23.33 -40.02 11.70
CA MET A 689 -23.29 -40.22 13.15
C MET A 689 -21.94 -39.79 13.69
N PHE A 690 -21.92 -39.06 14.80
CA PHE A 690 -20.71 -38.78 15.57
C PHE A 690 -20.52 -39.83 16.66
N VAL A 691 -19.33 -40.41 16.68
CA VAL A 691 -18.96 -41.59 17.46
C VAL A 691 -17.67 -41.33 18.24
N ARG A 692 -17.59 -41.83 19.47
CA ARG A 692 -16.45 -41.58 20.37
C ARG A 692 -15.37 -42.65 20.24
N ALA A 693 -14.10 -42.25 20.27
CA ALA A 693 -12.94 -43.12 20.48
C ALA A 693 -11.96 -42.46 21.48
N ARG A 694 -11.03 -43.22 22.06
CA ARG A 694 -9.92 -42.65 22.86
C ARG A 694 -9.01 -41.80 21.98
N ASN A 695 -8.41 -40.75 22.54
CA ASN A 695 -7.66 -39.75 21.78
C ASN A 695 -6.32 -40.30 21.27
N PRO A 696 -6.12 -40.49 19.95
CA PRO A 696 -4.90 -41.09 19.39
C PRO A 696 -3.66 -40.19 19.49
N MET A 697 -3.83 -38.92 19.92
CA MET A 697 -2.71 -38.01 20.24
C MET A 697 -2.06 -38.35 21.59
N ILE A 698 -2.85 -38.84 22.56
CA ILE A 698 -2.34 -39.36 23.83
C ILE A 698 -1.76 -40.75 23.60
N PHE A 699 -2.51 -41.61 22.93
CA PHE A 699 -2.14 -43.00 22.63
C PHE A 699 -1.33 -43.09 21.33
N ARG A 700 -0.05 -42.66 21.36
CA ARG A 700 0.88 -42.55 20.22
C ARG A 700 1.03 -43.77 19.27
N LYS A 701 0.51 -44.93 19.64
CA LYS A 701 0.45 -46.13 18.78
C LYS A 701 -0.73 -46.10 17.79
N GLY A 702 -1.67 -45.18 18.00
CA GLY A 702 -3.03 -45.26 17.45
C GLY A 702 -3.99 -46.01 18.39
N VAL A 703 -5.26 -46.02 17.98
CA VAL A 703 -6.41 -46.59 18.70
C VAL A 703 -7.28 -47.31 17.66
N SER A 704 -7.61 -48.57 17.92
CA SER A 704 -8.53 -49.35 17.06
C SER A 704 -9.90 -49.47 17.73
N VAL A 705 -10.98 -49.11 17.03
CA VAL A 705 -12.35 -49.29 17.53
C VAL A 705 -13.20 -50.17 16.62
N GLN A 706 -14.04 -51.03 17.21
CA GLN A 706 -15.09 -51.78 16.53
C GLN A 706 -16.43 -51.08 16.74
N ILE A 707 -17.19 -50.92 15.65
CA ILE A 707 -18.49 -50.24 15.65
C ILE A 707 -19.58 -51.26 15.30
N SER A 708 -20.70 -51.24 16.01
CA SER A 708 -21.88 -52.05 15.68
C SER A 708 -23.18 -51.28 15.89
N ILE A 709 -24.24 -51.70 15.19
CA ILE A 709 -25.59 -51.15 15.35
C ILE A 709 -26.40 -52.13 16.19
N ARG A 710 -27.21 -51.62 17.12
CA ARG A 710 -28.09 -52.39 18.00
C ARG A 710 -29.55 -51.97 17.83
N SER A 711 -30.46 -52.93 17.94
CA SER A 711 -31.91 -52.72 18.01
C SER A 711 -32.49 -53.75 18.97
N GLU A 712 -33.42 -53.35 19.85
CA GLU A 712 -33.98 -54.23 20.90
C GLU A 712 -32.91 -54.99 21.73
N ASN A 713 -31.80 -54.31 22.09
CA ASN A 713 -30.63 -54.89 22.76
C ASN A 713 -29.88 -56.01 21.99
N LYS A 714 -30.18 -56.24 20.71
CA LYS A 714 -29.49 -57.22 19.84
C LYS A 714 -28.64 -56.48 18.79
N ARG A 715 -27.44 -56.99 18.50
CA ARG A 715 -26.61 -56.48 17.40
C ARG A 715 -27.25 -56.80 16.05
N VAL A 716 -27.25 -55.83 15.15
CA VAL A 716 -27.86 -55.89 13.81
C VAL A 716 -26.80 -56.25 12.77
N MET A 717 -27.15 -57.15 11.85
CA MET A 717 -26.32 -57.51 10.69
C MET A 717 -26.45 -56.46 9.58
N CYS A 718 -25.84 -55.28 9.77
CA CYS A 718 -25.71 -54.28 8.71
C CYS A 718 -24.53 -54.58 7.78
N GLU A 719 -24.65 -54.22 6.50
CA GLU A 719 -23.58 -54.36 5.51
C GLU A 719 -22.61 -53.18 5.65
N ALA A 720 -21.42 -53.44 6.21
CA ALA A 720 -20.37 -52.45 6.38
C ALA A 720 -19.54 -52.30 5.08
N LYS A 721 -19.40 -51.05 4.63
CA LYS A 721 -18.56 -50.67 3.48
C LYS A 721 -17.63 -49.52 3.85
N CYS A 722 -16.46 -49.47 3.25
CA CYS A 722 -15.53 -48.35 3.44
C CYS A 722 -14.99 -47.78 2.13
N ASN A 723 -14.57 -46.52 2.23
CA ASN A 723 -14.12 -45.68 1.13
C ASN A 723 -12.58 -45.71 1.05
N VAL A 724 -12.02 -46.50 0.13
CA VAL A 724 -10.59 -46.78 0.07
C VAL A 724 -9.92 -45.98 -1.05
N GLY A 725 -8.75 -45.40 -0.75
CA GLY A 725 -7.92 -44.68 -1.73
C GLY A 725 -8.39 -43.25 -2.04
N ALA A 726 -8.09 -42.80 -3.27
CA ALA A 726 -8.47 -41.48 -3.80
C ALA A 726 -9.64 -41.54 -4.80
N GLU A 727 -9.86 -42.69 -5.43
CA GLU A 727 -10.78 -42.87 -6.57
C GLU A 727 -12.24 -43.14 -6.15
N ARG A 728 -12.55 -42.97 -4.85
CA ARG A 728 -13.89 -43.13 -4.23
C ARG A 728 -14.49 -44.54 -4.37
N GLN A 729 -13.66 -45.58 -4.47
CA GLN A 729 -14.14 -46.96 -4.48
C GLN A 729 -14.74 -47.34 -3.12
N ILE A 730 -15.92 -47.95 -3.15
CA ILE A 730 -16.70 -48.34 -1.96
C ILE A 730 -16.71 -49.88 -1.89
N ASP A 731 -15.81 -50.43 -1.09
CA ASP A 731 -15.64 -51.89 -0.94
C ASP A 731 -16.25 -52.40 0.38
N ASN A 732 -16.56 -53.69 0.44
CA ASN A 732 -16.99 -54.37 1.68
C ASN A 732 -15.78 -54.60 2.59
N CYS A 733 -15.89 -54.27 3.87
CA CYS A 733 -14.78 -54.36 4.81
C CYS A 733 -15.25 -54.56 6.27
N PRO A 734 -14.34 -54.84 7.23
CA PRO A 734 -14.70 -55.02 8.63
C PRO A 734 -15.31 -53.75 9.25
N SER A 735 -16.17 -53.94 10.26
CA SER A 735 -16.80 -52.86 11.03
C SER A 735 -15.86 -52.17 12.02
N THR A 736 -14.60 -51.94 11.64
CA THR A 736 -13.53 -51.38 12.49
C THR A 736 -12.94 -50.12 11.88
N VAL A 737 -12.45 -49.21 12.72
CA VAL A 737 -11.73 -48.01 12.30
C VAL A 737 -10.49 -47.82 13.18
N PHE A 738 -9.34 -47.62 12.53
CA PHE A 738 -8.07 -47.28 13.16
C PHE A 738 -7.79 -45.78 13.06
N LEU A 739 -7.54 -45.16 14.22
CA LEU A 739 -7.19 -43.74 14.37
C LEU A 739 -5.74 -43.62 14.85
N HIS A 740 -4.96 -42.68 14.32
CA HIS A 740 -3.55 -42.49 14.70
C HIS A 740 -3.19 -41.01 14.75
N GLU A 741 -2.23 -40.58 15.60
CA GLU A 741 -1.66 -39.21 15.62
C GLU A 741 -1.19 -38.66 14.24
N ARG A 742 -1.11 -39.47 13.17
CA ARG A 742 -0.60 -39.08 11.84
C ARG A 742 -1.60 -39.38 10.72
N PRO A 743 -1.88 -38.44 9.80
CA PRO A 743 -2.89 -38.57 8.75
C PRO A 743 -2.59 -39.64 7.71
N ASN A 744 -1.32 -40.04 7.55
CA ASN A 744 -0.92 -41.10 6.62
C ASN A 744 -1.06 -42.51 7.19
N LYS A 745 -1.43 -42.63 8.48
CA LYS A 745 -1.68 -43.91 9.17
C LYS A 745 -3.11 -44.07 9.69
N SER A 746 -3.86 -42.97 9.80
CA SER A 746 -5.28 -42.98 10.22
C SER A 746 -6.19 -43.31 9.04
N GLU A 747 -7.20 -44.17 9.24
CA GLU A 747 -8.15 -44.57 8.21
C GLU A 747 -9.22 -43.49 7.98
N GLU A 748 -10.00 -43.17 9.02
CA GLU A 748 -10.69 -41.88 9.10
C GLU A 748 -9.67 -40.81 9.49
N LYS A 749 -9.71 -39.68 8.79
CA LYS A 749 -8.73 -38.58 8.90
C LYS A 749 -9.32 -37.33 9.54
N VAL A 750 -10.63 -37.35 9.79
CA VAL A 750 -11.41 -36.20 10.24
C VAL A 750 -12.08 -36.55 11.59
N PHE A 751 -11.52 -36.01 12.67
CA PHE A 751 -12.00 -36.14 14.04
C PHE A 751 -11.66 -34.89 14.88
N ALA A 752 -12.38 -34.64 15.97
CA ALA A 752 -12.14 -33.53 16.90
C ALA A 752 -12.66 -33.87 18.30
N ALA A 753 -12.12 -33.29 19.38
CA ALA A 753 -12.72 -33.44 20.71
C ALA A 753 -13.68 -32.29 21.06
N ASP A 754 -13.34 -31.04 20.69
CA ASP A 754 -14.19 -29.87 20.90
C ASP A 754 -15.55 -30.02 20.17
N PRO A 755 -16.70 -30.03 20.91
CA PRO A 755 -18.05 -30.12 20.35
C PRO A 755 -18.37 -29.05 19.28
N THR A 756 -17.67 -27.92 19.29
CA THR A 756 -17.89 -26.81 18.35
C THR A 756 -17.48 -27.18 16.92
N PHE A 757 -16.43 -28.00 16.75
CA PHE A 757 -16.00 -28.51 15.45
C PHE A 757 -16.86 -29.67 14.95
N LEU A 758 -17.57 -30.40 15.82
CA LEU A 758 -18.43 -31.52 15.39
C LEU A 758 -19.55 -31.04 14.45
N GLN A 759 -20.02 -29.80 14.65
CA GLN A 759 -20.95 -29.13 13.75
C GLN A 759 -20.39 -28.89 12.32
N LEU A 760 -19.08 -29.05 12.13
CA LEU A 760 -18.37 -28.89 10.86
C LEU A 760 -18.00 -30.24 10.22
N LEU A 761 -18.03 -31.36 10.98
CA LEU A 761 -17.62 -32.68 10.48
C LEU A 761 -18.73 -33.45 9.72
N GLY A 762 -19.98 -32.98 9.80
CA GLY A 762 -21.18 -33.71 9.37
C GLY A 762 -21.78 -33.29 8.03
N TRP A 763 -20.97 -32.80 7.08
CA TRP A 763 -21.45 -32.17 5.84
C TRP A 763 -21.26 -33.04 4.58
N LYS A 764 -22.24 -32.96 3.68
CA LYS A 764 -22.25 -33.61 2.35
C LYS A 764 -22.20 -32.57 1.24
N MET A 765 -21.09 -31.82 1.19
CA MET A 765 -20.82 -30.86 0.12
C MET A 765 -20.70 -31.61 -1.23
N ALA A 766 -21.48 -31.17 -2.22
CA ALA A 766 -21.41 -31.67 -3.59
C ALA A 766 -21.10 -30.50 -4.53
N GLY A 767 -20.18 -30.72 -5.46
CA GLY A 767 -19.55 -29.63 -6.21
C GLY A 767 -18.28 -29.13 -5.52
N HIS A 768 -17.35 -28.66 -6.33
CA HIS A 768 -16.02 -28.14 -6.00
C HIS A 768 -16.04 -26.62 -6.30
N PRO A 769 -15.38 -25.77 -5.50
CA PRO A 769 -14.78 -24.52 -5.99
C PRO A 769 -14.20 -24.58 -7.42
N ALA A 770 -12.85 -24.66 -7.51
CA ALA A 770 -12.26 -25.55 -8.51
C ALA A 770 -12.57 -27.12 -8.17
N ASP A 771 -11.55 -28.91 -6.30
CA ASP A 771 -11.83 -30.26 -5.75
C ASP A 771 -12.24 -30.13 -4.29
N TRP A 772 -13.55 -30.30 -4.06
CA TRP A 772 -14.07 -30.80 -2.81
C TRP A 772 -14.32 -32.30 -2.99
N SER A 773 -13.23 -33.07 -3.03
CA SER A 773 -13.28 -34.52 -2.81
C SER A 773 -13.59 -34.76 -1.34
N LEU A 774 -14.86 -34.54 -0.98
CA LEU A 774 -15.37 -34.94 0.30
C LEU A 774 -15.21 -36.45 0.40
N ARG A 775 -14.18 -36.87 1.14
CA ARG A 775 -14.09 -38.23 1.67
C ARG A 775 -15.40 -38.45 2.41
N MET A 776 -16.24 -39.35 1.93
CA MET A 776 -17.31 -39.91 2.74
C MET A 776 -16.70 -40.40 4.07
N ALA A 777 -17.48 -40.42 5.16
CA ALA A 777 -17.03 -41.04 6.41
C ALA A 777 -16.42 -42.41 6.08
N TYR A 778 -15.23 -42.70 6.61
CA TYR A 778 -14.43 -43.85 6.17
C TYR A 778 -15.26 -45.13 6.15
N LEU A 779 -16.06 -45.36 7.20
CA LEU A 779 -16.99 -46.47 7.33
C LEU A 779 -18.45 -46.01 7.13
N SER A 780 -19.19 -46.80 6.35
CA SER A 780 -20.61 -46.60 6.05
C SER A 780 -21.39 -47.91 6.23
N PHE A 781 -22.37 -47.91 7.12
CA PHE A 781 -23.27 -49.05 7.37
C PHE A 781 -24.55 -48.93 6.54
N TYR A 782 -24.95 -50.03 5.90
CA TYR A 782 -26.22 -50.16 5.21
C TYR A 782 -27.11 -51.17 5.96
N CYS A 783 -28.19 -50.66 6.56
CA CYS A 783 -29.13 -51.40 7.42
C CYS A 783 -30.55 -51.37 6.81
#